data_AF-A0A0C1H376-F1
#
_entry.id   AF-A0A0C1H376-F1
#
_cell.length_a   1.000
_cell.length_b   1.000
_cell.length_c   1.000
_cell.angle_alpha   90.00
_cell.angle_beta   90.00
_cell.angle_gamma   90.00
#
_symmetry.space_group_name_H-M   'P 1'
#
loop_
_entity.id
_entity.type
_entity.pdbx_description
1 polymer ?
#
loop_
_entity_poly.entity_id
_entity_poly.type
_entity_poly.pdbx_seq_one_letter_code
_entity_poly.pdbx_strand_id
1 'polypeptide(L)'
;MGYLEEFQALINHRNFAKFLQLWEEYCTCDIVEVEELDYLLKLIKTSDFAASFGKVVETALPLWEKIEEPVGKYQIIKLLIDLQTTHTPRLAEIALEQINQRYQNDPLLNERLKLVGLRTKENFQSALSNYDLIAHMAKGKFVFHTGGWGTGEIVDISALREQVTIEFENVTGRKYLTYANAFKTLIPLEDNKFLARRFSNPDKLEQEAKENAVEVIKLLLRDLGPKNAAEIKEELCELVIPENEWAKWWQATRNKIKKDPLIESPSQLKEPFRLRKAELTADERMAKALQNISSINEFIQSSYNFVRDLPNARKNQETKNTLKDKLLNLLSDPTITPEQELQIYVFLESMFAHQVEGKTAESLIKIFKDVPQVINSIEIQALRKRVLGLVKDFRPDWPEIFLQVLFSNQQSPIRDYILKELNQSENKELLKEKIFHMLNHPFESPETFVWYFQKLANKEDTTLPFHDKEGLNQFFEAFLVLLSHLESKVEYRDLVKKIYNMIINKRYALVRFILEGTSLEFIKEFLLLVSKCQTFTDHDNKILRSLAEVVHPTLAEAKHKKKHGDDNVIWTTEEGYMRTQERIRQIGTVEMVENAREVEAARALGDLRENSEYKFAVERRARLQGELKVLSDQLKLARIITKDDILQSEVGIGSVVEVVDSAGNQTVYKILGPWDANPEEHILSFQSKYAQAMLGCKEGEAFKFRDENYSIAKISSFLGD
;
A
#
# COMPACT_ATOMS: atom_id res chain seq x y z
N MET A 1 -22.18 27.54 -24.57
CA MET A 1 -22.53 27.19 -23.16
C MET A 1 -23.95 27.56 -22.72
N GLY A 2 -24.62 28.60 -23.26
CA GLY A 2 -25.96 28.98 -22.78
C GLY A 2 -27.07 27.96 -23.08
N TYR A 3 -27.13 27.43 -24.30
CA TYR A 3 -28.21 26.55 -24.73
C TYR A 3 -28.11 25.12 -24.16
N LEU A 4 -26.91 24.62 -23.86
CA LEU A 4 -26.70 23.21 -23.47
C LEU A 4 -27.37 22.88 -22.13
N GLU A 5 -27.28 23.76 -21.14
CA GLU A 5 -27.95 23.59 -19.84
C GLU A 5 -29.47 23.65 -19.99
N GLU A 6 -29.98 24.56 -20.83
CA GLU A 6 -31.40 24.70 -21.12
C GLU A 6 -31.97 23.48 -21.85
N PHE A 7 -31.27 22.97 -22.87
CA PHE A 7 -31.64 21.73 -23.56
C PHE A 7 -31.64 20.53 -22.62
N GLN A 8 -30.62 20.38 -21.76
CA GLN A 8 -30.58 19.34 -20.73
C GLN A 8 -31.78 19.43 -19.79
N ALA A 9 -32.11 20.63 -19.30
CA ALA A 9 -33.28 20.83 -18.45
C ALA A 9 -34.57 20.44 -19.17
N LEU A 10 -34.77 20.85 -20.42
CA LEU A 10 -35.97 20.54 -21.20
C LEU A 10 -36.13 19.04 -21.48
N ILE A 11 -35.03 18.34 -21.75
CA ILE A 11 -35.01 16.87 -21.91
C ILE A 11 -35.35 16.19 -20.58
N ASN A 12 -34.74 16.61 -19.48
CA ASN A 12 -35.01 16.07 -18.14
C ASN A 12 -36.47 16.29 -17.70
N HIS A 13 -37.04 17.45 -18.04
CA HIS A 13 -38.44 17.78 -17.79
C HIS A 13 -39.41 17.23 -18.86
N ARG A 14 -38.91 16.47 -19.84
CA ARG A 14 -39.69 15.86 -20.94
C ARG A 14 -40.56 16.86 -21.72
N ASN A 15 -40.13 18.12 -21.83
CA ASN A 15 -40.88 19.16 -22.51
C ASN A 15 -40.45 19.32 -23.98
N PHE A 16 -40.93 18.43 -24.84
CA PHE A 16 -40.55 18.42 -26.26
C PHE A 16 -41.02 19.67 -27.02
N ALA A 17 -42.15 20.27 -26.66
CA ALA A 17 -42.68 21.45 -27.34
C ALA A 17 -41.77 22.67 -27.15
N LYS A 18 -41.34 22.94 -25.91
CA LYS A 18 -40.37 24.01 -25.63
C LYS A 18 -38.98 23.68 -26.18
N PHE A 19 -38.60 22.40 -26.16
CA PHE A 19 -37.38 21.95 -26.80
C PHE A 19 -37.35 22.32 -28.29
N LEU A 20 -38.44 22.11 -29.04
CA LEU A 20 -38.51 22.50 -30.45
C LEU A 20 -38.41 24.01 -30.66
N GLN A 21 -39.02 24.82 -29.80
CA GLN A 21 -38.89 26.29 -29.87
C GLN A 21 -37.44 26.73 -29.71
N LEU A 22 -36.75 26.17 -28.70
CA LEU A 22 -35.33 26.46 -28.46
C LEU A 22 -34.45 25.91 -29.59
N TRP A 23 -34.80 24.76 -30.14
CA TRP A 23 -34.11 24.13 -31.27
C TRP A 23 -34.21 24.97 -32.55
N GLU A 24 -35.38 25.52 -32.85
CA GLU A 24 -35.56 26.44 -33.98
C GLU A 24 -34.68 27.68 -33.82
N GLU A 25 -34.66 28.28 -32.63
CA GLU A 25 -33.77 29.40 -32.31
C GLU A 25 -32.29 29.02 -32.52
N TYR A 26 -31.87 27.88 -31.97
CA TYR A 26 -30.51 27.35 -32.11
C TYR A 26 -30.11 27.12 -33.58
N CYS A 27 -31.04 26.64 -34.42
CA CYS A 27 -30.79 26.43 -35.85
C CYS A 27 -30.60 27.73 -36.64
N THR A 28 -31.01 28.88 -36.10
CA THR A 28 -30.80 30.18 -36.73
C THR A 28 -29.46 30.82 -36.40
N CYS A 29 -28.66 30.22 -35.52
CA CYS A 29 -27.34 30.74 -35.18
C CYS A 29 -26.38 30.79 -36.38
N ASP A 30 -25.59 31.87 -36.46
CA ASP A 30 -24.60 32.06 -37.52
C ASP A 30 -23.30 31.29 -37.29
N ILE A 31 -22.96 31.03 -36.03
CA ILE A 31 -21.74 30.32 -35.62
C ILE A 31 -22.12 28.95 -35.09
N VAL A 32 -21.47 27.90 -35.60
CA VAL A 32 -21.70 26.51 -35.19
C VAL A 32 -20.54 26.03 -34.33
N GLU A 33 -20.79 25.86 -33.03
CA GLU A 33 -19.86 25.17 -32.14
C GLU A 33 -20.03 23.64 -32.29
N VAL A 34 -19.14 23.00 -33.05
CA VAL A 34 -19.22 21.57 -33.38
C VAL A 34 -19.29 20.67 -32.14
N GLU A 35 -18.49 20.97 -31.10
CA GLU A 35 -18.49 20.21 -29.84
C GLU A 35 -19.86 20.29 -29.13
N GLU A 36 -20.49 21.47 -29.13
CA GLU A 36 -21.80 21.69 -28.49
C GLU A 36 -22.90 20.93 -29.26
N LEU A 37 -22.90 21.02 -30.59
CA LEU A 37 -23.87 20.33 -31.43
C LEU A 37 -23.72 18.80 -31.36
N ASP A 38 -22.49 18.26 -31.37
CA ASP A 38 -22.24 16.82 -31.23
C ASP A 38 -22.77 16.30 -29.88
N TYR A 39 -22.50 17.04 -28.79
CA TYR A 39 -23.00 16.69 -27.46
C TYR A 39 -24.54 16.70 -27.41
N LEU A 40 -25.16 17.75 -27.94
CA LEU A 40 -26.61 17.90 -27.95
C LEU A 40 -27.30 16.79 -28.75
N LEU A 41 -26.80 16.46 -29.94
CA LEU A 41 -27.34 15.36 -30.75
C LEU A 41 -27.19 14.00 -30.07
N LYS A 42 -26.06 13.73 -29.40
CA LYS A 42 -25.89 12.51 -28.59
C LYS A 42 -26.89 12.45 -27.43
N LEU A 43 -27.09 13.56 -26.73
CA LEU A 43 -28.06 13.65 -25.64
C LEU A 43 -29.49 13.37 -26.14
N ILE A 44 -29.89 13.96 -27.27
CA ILE A 44 -31.18 13.70 -27.91
C ILE A 44 -31.32 12.22 -28.25
N LYS A 45 -30.30 11.61 -28.88
CA LYS A 45 -30.28 10.20 -29.28
C LYS A 45 -30.49 9.24 -28.11
N THR A 46 -29.99 9.58 -26.93
CA THR A 46 -30.15 8.78 -25.70
C THR A 46 -31.43 9.08 -24.92
N SER A 47 -32.24 10.06 -25.35
CA SER A 47 -33.45 10.50 -24.65
C SER A 47 -34.74 9.97 -25.28
N ASP A 48 -35.86 10.14 -24.56
CA ASP A 48 -37.20 9.85 -25.06
C ASP A 48 -37.59 10.73 -26.28
N PHE A 49 -36.81 11.78 -26.60
CA PHE A 49 -37.07 12.66 -27.75
C PHE A 49 -36.56 12.10 -29.08
N ALA A 50 -35.67 11.10 -29.09
CA ALA A 50 -34.98 10.64 -30.29
C ALA A 50 -35.93 10.36 -31.48
N ALA A 51 -37.02 9.63 -31.25
CA ALA A 51 -37.99 9.28 -32.30
C ALA A 51 -38.77 10.49 -32.83
N SER A 52 -39.15 11.42 -31.94
CA SER A 52 -39.88 12.64 -32.30
C SER A 52 -38.98 13.63 -33.02
N PHE A 53 -37.74 13.80 -32.54
CA PHE A 53 -36.72 14.63 -33.17
C PHE A 53 -36.32 14.08 -34.55
N GLY A 54 -36.26 12.76 -34.70
CA GLY A 54 -35.99 12.11 -35.99
C GLY A 54 -36.91 12.52 -37.13
N LYS A 55 -38.14 12.99 -36.82
CA LYS A 55 -39.09 13.52 -37.81
C LYS A 55 -38.76 14.93 -38.28
N VAL A 56 -38.00 15.69 -37.51
CA VAL A 56 -37.61 17.09 -37.78
C VAL A 56 -36.09 17.25 -37.93
N VAL A 57 -35.33 16.15 -37.99
CA VAL A 57 -33.87 16.14 -38.00
C VAL A 57 -33.25 16.98 -39.13
N GLU A 58 -33.96 17.15 -40.23
CA GLU A 58 -33.52 17.95 -41.39
C GLU A 58 -33.37 19.43 -41.06
N THR A 59 -34.04 19.92 -40.00
CA THR A 59 -33.85 21.29 -39.49
C THR A 59 -32.41 21.55 -39.04
N ALA A 60 -31.63 20.51 -38.74
CA ALA A 60 -30.22 20.60 -38.40
C ALA A 60 -29.28 20.74 -39.61
N LEU A 61 -29.74 20.44 -40.83
CA LEU A 61 -28.88 20.43 -42.03
C LEU A 61 -28.23 21.79 -42.32
N PRO A 62 -28.90 22.95 -42.17
CA PRO A 62 -28.25 24.25 -42.36
C PRO A 62 -27.08 24.49 -41.41
N LEU A 63 -27.16 24.01 -40.15
CA LEU A 63 -26.03 24.09 -39.22
C LEU A 63 -24.88 23.18 -39.67
N TRP A 64 -25.21 21.96 -40.10
CA TRP A 64 -24.22 21.00 -40.60
C TRP A 64 -23.49 21.51 -41.85
N GLU A 65 -24.20 22.15 -42.78
CA GLU A 65 -23.63 22.69 -44.02
C GLU A 65 -22.55 23.76 -43.74
N LYS A 66 -22.75 24.57 -42.68
CA LYS A 66 -21.80 25.61 -42.22
C LYS A 66 -20.51 25.05 -41.59
N ILE A 67 -20.46 23.77 -41.23
CA ILE A 67 -19.25 23.19 -40.63
C ILE A 67 -18.17 23.01 -41.71
N GLU A 68 -17.01 23.66 -41.51
CA GLU A 68 -15.85 23.54 -42.42
C GLU A 68 -14.92 22.37 -42.04
N GLU A 69 -14.81 22.08 -40.75
CA GLU A 69 -13.90 21.08 -40.20
C GLU A 69 -14.35 19.65 -40.60
N PRO A 70 -13.57 18.90 -41.42
CA PRO A 70 -14.06 17.68 -42.06
C PRO A 70 -14.44 16.54 -41.09
N VAL A 71 -13.73 16.38 -39.97
CA VAL A 71 -13.99 15.29 -39.02
C VAL A 71 -15.28 15.58 -38.26
N GLY A 72 -15.41 16.80 -37.72
CA GLY A 72 -16.63 17.30 -37.10
C GLY A 72 -17.82 17.26 -38.05
N LYS A 73 -17.65 17.68 -39.30
CA LYS A 73 -18.70 17.65 -40.33
C LYS A 73 -19.24 16.24 -40.53
N TYR A 74 -18.37 15.25 -40.69
CA TYR A 74 -18.78 13.85 -40.85
C TYR A 74 -19.45 13.29 -39.58
N GLN A 75 -18.92 13.63 -38.41
CA GLN A 75 -19.45 13.16 -37.13
C GLN A 75 -20.87 13.67 -36.87
N ILE A 76 -21.16 14.94 -37.18
CA ILE A 76 -22.51 15.52 -37.05
C ILE A 76 -23.49 14.85 -38.01
N ILE A 77 -23.17 14.75 -39.31
CA ILE A 77 -24.11 14.11 -40.25
C ILE A 77 -24.35 12.64 -39.93
N LYS A 78 -23.35 11.91 -39.43
CA LYS A 78 -23.54 10.55 -38.93
C LYS A 78 -24.60 10.49 -37.83
N LEU A 79 -24.56 11.39 -36.84
CA LEU A 79 -25.57 11.47 -35.79
C LEU A 79 -26.96 11.84 -36.34
N LEU A 80 -27.04 12.74 -37.31
CA LEU A 80 -28.31 13.09 -37.96
C LEU A 80 -28.90 11.89 -38.72
N ILE A 81 -28.09 11.13 -39.44
CA ILE A 81 -28.51 9.89 -40.14
C ILE A 81 -28.86 8.76 -39.15
N ASP A 82 -28.24 8.71 -37.98
CA ASP A 82 -28.66 7.80 -36.91
C ASP A 82 -30.04 8.16 -36.34
N LEU A 83 -30.31 9.47 -36.18
CA LEU A 83 -31.55 9.99 -35.58
C LEU A 83 -32.74 10.00 -36.55
N GLN A 84 -32.51 10.13 -37.85
CA GLN A 84 -33.57 10.30 -38.84
C GLN A 84 -34.57 9.15 -38.85
N THR A 85 -35.86 9.48 -39.02
CA THR A 85 -36.95 8.50 -39.21
C THR A 85 -37.79 8.78 -40.46
N THR A 86 -37.41 9.79 -41.25
CA THR A 86 -38.18 10.29 -42.40
C THR A 86 -37.84 9.59 -43.71
N HIS A 87 -36.64 9.01 -43.82
CA HIS A 87 -36.13 8.32 -45.01
C HIS A 87 -36.23 9.14 -46.31
N THR A 88 -35.98 10.45 -46.23
CA THR A 88 -36.10 11.34 -47.40
C THR A 88 -35.01 11.07 -48.44
N PRO A 89 -35.28 11.31 -49.74
CA PRO A 89 -34.27 11.21 -50.80
C PRO A 89 -33.04 12.10 -50.55
N ARG A 90 -33.24 13.31 -50.01
CA ARG A 90 -32.17 14.26 -49.70
C ARG A 90 -31.19 13.68 -48.68
N LEU A 91 -31.68 13.11 -47.58
CA LEU A 91 -30.81 12.50 -46.56
C LEU A 91 -30.10 11.25 -47.10
N ALA A 92 -30.76 10.47 -47.96
CA ALA A 92 -30.14 9.32 -48.61
C ALA A 92 -29.00 9.72 -49.57
N GLU A 93 -29.19 10.80 -50.33
CA GLU A 93 -28.15 11.37 -51.22
C GLU A 93 -26.97 11.90 -50.42
N ILE A 94 -27.23 12.68 -49.37
CA ILE A 94 -26.17 13.16 -48.46
C ILE A 94 -25.39 11.98 -47.87
N ALA A 95 -26.07 10.95 -47.35
CA ALA A 95 -25.40 9.78 -46.80
C ALA A 95 -24.54 9.05 -47.84
N LEU A 96 -25.03 8.90 -49.08
CA LEU A 96 -24.27 8.29 -50.17
C LEU A 96 -23.04 9.12 -50.56
N GLU A 97 -23.18 10.44 -50.66
CA GLU A 97 -22.07 11.35 -50.94
C GLU A 97 -20.98 11.25 -49.87
N GLN A 98 -21.37 11.21 -48.59
CA GLN A 98 -20.41 11.08 -47.49
C GLN A 98 -19.66 9.75 -47.52
N ILE A 99 -20.35 8.62 -47.80
CA ILE A 99 -19.69 7.32 -47.97
C ILE A 99 -18.76 7.34 -49.17
N ASN A 100 -19.23 7.82 -50.32
CA ASN A 100 -18.43 7.87 -51.54
C ASN A 100 -17.20 8.76 -51.34
N GLN A 101 -17.30 9.88 -50.63
CA GLN A 101 -16.17 10.75 -50.34
C GLN A 101 -15.15 10.10 -49.39
N ARG A 102 -15.62 9.40 -48.36
CA ARG A 102 -14.75 8.82 -47.32
C ARG A 102 -14.13 7.47 -47.72
N TYR A 103 -14.84 6.67 -48.49
CA TYR A 103 -14.50 5.28 -48.84
C TYR A 103 -14.34 5.07 -50.35
N GLN A 104 -13.77 6.05 -51.07
CA GLN A 104 -13.62 6.06 -52.54
C GLN A 104 -13.00 4.78 -53.14
N ASN A 105 -12.11 4.13 -52.38
CA ASN A 105 -11.33 2.97 -52.82
C ASN A 105 -11.81 1.65 -52.20
N ASP A 106 -13.03 1.60 -51.65
CA ASP A 106 -13.56 0.37 -51.06
C ASP A 106 -13.95 -0.64 -52.16
N PRO A 107 -13.25 -1.80 -52.27
CA PRO A 107 -13.55 -2.80 -53.30
C PRO A 107 -14.92 -3.46 -53.11
N LEU A 108 -15.52 -3.36 -51.92
CA LEU A 108 -16.82 -3.97 -51.57
C LEU A 108 -17.93 -2.92 -51.41
N LEU A 109 -17.72 -1.69 -51.93
CA LEU A 109 -18.65 -0.56 -51.78
C LEU A 109 -20.11 -0.93 -52.07
N ASN A 110 -20.40 -1.56 -53.21
CA ASN A 110 -21.76 -1.92 -53.62
C ASN A 110 -22.42 -2.95 -52.68
N GLU A 111 -21.65 -3.91 -52.17
CA GLU A 111 -22.15 -4.92 -51.23
C GLU A 111 -22.45 -4.29 -49.87
N ARG A 112 -21.54 -3.43 -49.38
CA ARG A 112 -21.71 -2.71 -48.12
C ARG A 112 -22.88 -1.72 -48.17
N LEU A 113 -23.08 -1.01 -49.28
CA LEU A 113 -24.24 -0.15 -49.50
C LEU A 113 -25.58 -0.91 -49.45
N LYS A 114 -25.60 -2.17 -49.89
CA LYS A 114 -26.77 -3.04 -49.74
C LYS A 114 -27.01 -3.38 -48.26
N LEU A 115 -25.96 -3.75 -47.52
CA LEU A 115 -26.06 -4.15 -46.11
C LEU A 115 -26.56 -3.02 -45.20
N VAL A 116 -26.20 -1.77 -45.51
CA VAL A 116 -26.62 -0.59 -44.73
C VAL A 116 -27.92 0.06 -45.23
N GLY A 117 -28.58 -0.55 -46.23
CA GLY A 117 -29.89 -0.11 -46.73
C GLY A 117 -29.89 1.09 -47.68
N LEU A 118 -28.72 1.62 -48.05
CA LEU A 118 -28.60 2.77 -48.96
C LEU A 118 -28.76 2.42 -50.45
N ARG A 119 -28.71 1.12 -50.80
CA ARG A 119 -28.97 0.69 -52.18
C ARG A 119 -30.43 0.89 -52.60
N THR A 120 -31.39 0.51 -51.74
CA THR A 120 -32.82 0.70 -52.00
C THR A 120 -33.32 2.04 -51.50
N LYS A 121 -32.60 2.66 -50.55
CA LYS A 121 -32.96 3.93 -49.88
C LYS A 121 -34.27 3.85 -49.08
N GLU A 122 -34.81 2.65 -48.86
CA GLU A 122 -36.08 2.43 -48.14
C GLU A 122 -35.90 2.51 -46.62
N ASN A 123 -34.78 1.99 -46.09
CA ASN A 123 -34.44 2.10 -44.68
C ASN A 123 -32.92 2.20 -44.50
N PHE A 124 -32.45 3.41 -44.21
CA PHE A 124 -31.03 3.74 -44.05
C PHE A 124 -30.74 4.46 -42.73
N GLN A 125 -31.60 4.26 -41.72
CA GLN A 125 -31.31 4.78 -40.38
C GLN A 125 -30.00 4.17 -39.86
N SER A 126 -29.12 5.01 -39.36
CA SER A 126 -27.76 4.64 -38.94
C SER A 126 -26.84 4.10 -40.05
N ALA A 127 -27.16 4.33 -41.33
CA ALA A 127 -26.38 3.75 -42.44
C ALA A 127 -24.90 4.15 -42.42
N LEU A 128 -24.58 5.40 -42.06
CA LEU A 128 -23.19 5.86 -41.93
C LEU A 128 -22.45 5.13 -40.79
N SER A 129 -23.05 5.04 -39.61
CA SER A 129 -22.49 4.30 -38.46
C SER A 129 -22.29 2.82 -38.76
N ASN A 130 -23.27 2.21 -39.43
CA ASN A 130 -23.20 0.80 -39.82
C ASN A 130 -22.10 0.59 -40.87
N TYR A 131 -21.96 1.51 -41.82
CA TYR A 131 -20.90 1.43 -42.83
C TYR A 131 -19.51 1.55 -42.18
N ASP A 132 -19.31 2.52 -41.29
CA ASP A 132 -18.08 2.67 -40.50
C ASP A 132 -17.74 1.37 -39.77
N LEU A 133 -18.74 0.69 -39.19
CA LEU A 133 -18.54 -0.59 -38.52
C LEU A 133 -18.10 -1.70 -39.49
N ILE A 134 -18.79 -1.89 -40.62
CA ILE A 134 -18.41 -2.94 -41.59
C ILE A 134 -17.02 -2.65 -42.19
N ALA A 135 -16.70 -1.38 -42.43
CA ALA A 135 -15.40 -0.97 -42.96
C ALA A 135 -14.28 -1.24 -41.95
N HIS A 136 -14.56 -1.09 -40.66
CA HIS A 136 -13.62 -1.40 -39.57
C HIS A 136 -13.47 -2.89 -39.29
N MET A 137 -14.50 -3.70 -39.58
CA MET A 137 -14.48 -5.15 -39.32
C MET A 137 -13.38 -5.85 -40.13
N ALA A 138 -12.32 -6.23 -39.44
CA ALA A 138 -11.28 -7.14 -39.92
C ALA A 138 -10.82 -8.04 -38.77
N LYS A 139 -10.27 -9.21 -39.11
CA LYS A 139 -9.68 -10.11 -38.10
C LYS A 139 -8.57 -9.39 -37.32
N GLY A 140 -8.60 -9.50 -36.00
CA GLY A 140 -7.69 -8.83 -35.07
C GLY A 140 -8.05 -7.37 -34.76
N LYS A 141 -9.15 -6.84 -35.30
CA LYS A 141 -9.65 -5.51 -34.94
C LYS A 141 -10.58 -5.57 -33.74
N PHE A 142 -10.63 -4.46 -33.00
CA PHE A 142 -11.38 -4.37 -31.75
C PHE A 142 -12.70 -3.63 -31.92
N VAL A 143 -13.67 -4.00 -31.11
CA VAL A 143 -14.98 -3.35 -31.03
C VAL A 143 -15.39 -3.23 -29.56
N PHE A 144 -16.29 -2.30 -29.27
CA PHE A 144 -16.88 -2.17 -27.94
C PHE A 144 -18.37 -2.53 -27.99
N HIS A 145 -18.82 -3.36 -27.05
CA HIS A 145 -20.21 -3.78 -26.97
C HIS A 145 -21.04 -2.91 -26.01
N THR A 146 -22.01 -2.16 -26.56
CA THR A 146 -22.83 -1.20 -25.80
C THR A 146 -23.75 -1.83 -24.77
N GLY A 147 -24.10 -3.11 -24.93
CA GLY A 147 -24.93 -3.88 -23.99
C GLY A 147 -24.17 -4.52 -22.81
N GLY A 148 -22.92 -4.12 -22.54
CA GLY A 148 -22.20 -4.49 -21.31
C GLY A 148 -21.22 -5.67 -21.40
N TRP A 149 -21.00 -6.26 -22.59
CA TRP A 149 -20.00 -7.33 -22.77
C TRP A 149 -18.55 -6.81 -22.80
N GLY A 150 -18.36 -5.49 -22.88
CA GLY A 150 -17.05 -4.85 -22.83
C GLY A 150 -16.34 -4.80 -24.17
N THR A 151 -15.01 -4.77 -24.12
CA THR A 151 -14.14 -4.79 -25.31
C THR A 151 -14.15 -6.18 -25.93
N GLY A 152 -14.11 -6.27 -27.26
CA GLY A 152 -13.97 -7.55 -27.94
C GLY A 152 -13.07 -7.50 -29.17
N GLU A 153 -12.42 -8.62 -29.46
CA GLU A 153 -11.58 -8.82 -30.64
C GLU A 153 -12.31 -9.66 -31.68
N ILE A 154 -12.30 -9.19 -32.92
CA ILE A 154 -12.87 -9.91 -34.06
C ILE A 154 -11.95 -11.06 -34.43
N VAL A 155 -12.41 -12.28 -34.17
CA VAL A 155 -11.66 -13.51 -34.42
C VAL A 155 -11.85 -13.99 -35.86
N ASP A 156 -13.06 -13.85 -36.39
CA ASP A 156 -13.42 -14.29 -37.74
C ASP A 156 -14.62 -13.51 -38.30
N ILE A 157 -14.71 -13.41 -39.62
CA ILE A 157 -15.81 -12.73 -40.32
C ILE A 157 -16.26 -13.62 -41.49
N SER A 158 -17.56 -13.90 -41.55
CA SER A 158 -18.17 -14.64 -42.65
C SER A 158 -19.11 -13.72 -43.44
N ALA A 159 -18.61 -13.17 -44.55
CA ALA A 159 -19.42 -12.36 -45.46
C ALA A 159 -20.61 -13.16 -46.03
N LEU A 160 -20.43 -14.46 -46.30
CA LEU A 160 -21.48 -15.34 -46.80
C LEU A 160 -22.63 -15.56 -45.81
N ARG A 161 -22.30 -15.65 -44.51
CA ARG A 161 -23.30 -15.82 -43.44
C ARG A 161 -23.76 -14.48 -42.85
N GLU A 162 -23.18 -13.36 -43.30
CA GLU A 162 -23.34 -12.03 -42.71
C GLU A 162 -23.16 -12.07 -41.18
N GLN A 163 -22.08 -12.73 -40.74
CA GLN A 163 -21.80 -13.00 -39.34
C GLN A 163 -20.37 -12.65 -38.98
N VAL A 164 -20.19 -12.18 -37.74
CA VAL A 164 -18.89 -11.92 -37.11
C VAL A 164 -18.74 -12.76 -35.86
N THR A 165 -17.55 -13.32 -35.67
CA THR A 165 -17.18 -14.07 -34.47
C THR A 165 -16.25 -13.21 -33.63
N ILE A 166 -16.65 -12.93 -32.38
CA ILE A 166 -15.95 -12.00 -31.49
C ILE A 166 -15.72 -12.66 -30.14
N GLU A 167 -14.55 -12.43 -29.56
CA GLU A 167 -14.22 -12.79 -28.19
C GLU A 167 -14.28 -11.53 -27.33
N PHE A 168 -15.05 -11.55 -26.24
CA PHE A 168 -15.31 -10.39 -25.40
C PHE A 168 -14.66 -10.54 -24.03
N GLU A 169 -14.35 -9.40 -23.42
CA GLU A 169 -13.76 -9.29 -22.09
C GLU A 169 -14.63 -9.89 -20.98
N ASN A 170 -15.91 -9.47 -20.90
CA ASN A 170 -16.77 -9.81 -19.76
C ASN A 170 -17.61 -11.06 -20.00
N VAL A 171 -17.37 -11.81 -21.09
CA VAL A 171 -18.18 -12.97 -21.44
C VAL A 171 -17.31 -14.10 -21.96
N THR A 172 -17.54 -15.30 -21.41
CA THR A 172 -16.75 -16.48 -21.77
C THR A 172 -17.10 -17.02 -23.16
N GLY A 173 -16.03 -17.37 -23.89
CA GLY A 173 -16.09 -18.01 -25.20
C GLY A 173 -16.51 -17.09 -26.34
N ARG A 174 -16.31 -17.58 -27.56
CA ARG A 174 -16.61 -16.85 -28.80
C ARG A 174 -18.11 -16.63 -28.98
N LYS A 175 -18.48 -15.41 -29.34
CA LYS A 175 -19.86 -15.02 -29.67
C LYS A 175 -20.01 -14.85 -31.16
N TYR A 176 -21.13 -15.34 -31.69
CA TYR A 176 -21.49 -15.24 -33.08
C TYR A 176 -22.60 -14.20 -33.21
N LEU A 177 -22.32 -13.08 -33.86
CA LEU A 177 -23.27 -12.01 -34.08
C LEU A 177 -23.56 -11.91 -35.58
N THR A 178 -24.84 -11.84 -35.95
CA THR A 178 -25.22 -11.40 -37.30
C THR A 178 -24.89 -9.92 -37.47
N TYR A 179 -24.66 -9.46 -38.70
CA TYR A 179 -24.43 -8.04 -38.97
C TYR A 179 -25.57 -7.16 -38.44
N ALA A 180 -26.82 -7.61 -38.58
CA ALA A 180 -27.98 -6.92 -38.03
C ALA A 180 -27.94 -6.74 -36.50
N ASN A 181 -27.40 -7.71 -35.77
CA ASN A 181 -27.20 -7.57 -34.32
C ASN A 181 -25.97 -6.73 -34.01
N ALA A 182 -24.88 -6.91 -34.76
CA ALA A 182 -23.66 -6.12 -34.63
C ALA A 182 -23.92 -4.61 -34.79
N PHE A 183 -24.72 -4.20 -35.77
CA PHE A 183 -25.12 -2.80 -35.97
C PHE A 183 -25.85 -2.18 -34.76
N LYS A 184 -26.53 -2.99 -33.96
CA LYS A 184 -27.25 -2.51 -32.78
C LYS A 184 -26.38 -2.44 -31.54
N THR A 185 -25.34 -3.27 -31.45
CA THR A 185 -24.62 -3.49 -30.20
C THR A 185 -23.13 -3.19 -30.24
N LEU A 186 -22.52 -2.98 -31.42
CA LEU A 186 -21.08 -2.78 -31.54
C LEU A 186 -20.72 -1.39 -32.04
N ILE A 187 -19.63 -0.86 -31.48
CA ILE A 187 -18.99 0.37 -31.93
C ILE A 187 -17.54 0.03 -32.30
N PRO A 188 -17.01 0.55 -33.43
CA PRO A 188 -15.59 0.42 -33.77
C PRO A 188 -14.67 0.92 -32.66
N LEU A 189 -13.61 0.18 -32.35
CA LEU A 189 -12.59 0.58 -31.40
C LEU A 189 -11.20 0.50 -32.06
N GLU A 190 -10.54 1.64 -32.17
CA GLU A 190 -9.20 1.71 -32.77
C GLU A 190 -8.13 1.08 -31.86
N ASP A 191 -7.15 0.42 -32.46
CA ASP A 191 -6.10 -0.35 -31.77
C ASP A 191 -5.25 0.50 -30.80
N ASN A 192 -5.18 1.82 -31.01
CA ASN A 192 -4.41 2.74 -30.18
C ASN A 192 -5.18 3.20 -28.91
N LYS A 193 -6.47 2.90 -28.80
CA LYS A 193 -7.32 3.32 -27.69
C LYS A 193 -7.04 2.51 -26.44
N PHE A 194 -7.21 3.15 -25.28
CA PHE A 194 -6.96 2.54 -23.98
C PHE A 194 -7.58 1.13 -23.84
N LEU A 195 -8.87 0.98 -24.12
CA LEU A 195 -9.58 -0.29 -23.97
C LEU A 195 -9.08 -1.38 -24.92
N ALA A 196 -8.78 -1.04 -26.18
CA ALA A 196 -8.23 -1.99 -27.15
C ALA A 196 -6.86 -2.48 -26.71
N ARG A 197 -6.02 -1.57 -26.21
CA ARG A 197 -4.67 -1.90 -25.71
C ARG A 197 -4.72 -2.75 -24.44
N ARG A 198 -5.63 -2.40 -23.53
CA ARG A 198 -5.87 -3.14 -22.27
C ARG A 198 -6.32 -4.57 -22.56
N PHE A 199 -7.17 -4.77 -23.56
CA PHE A 199 -7.66 -6.10 -23.94
C PHE A 199 -6.63 -6.91 -24.76
N SER A 200 -5.97 -6.28 -25.73
CA SER A 200 -5.09 -6.98 -26.68
C SER A 200 -3.72 -7.36 -26.13
N ASN A 201 -3.12 -6.49 -25.30
CA ASN A 201 -1.80 -6.72 -24.73
C ASN A 201 -1.67 -5.99 -23.38
N PRO A 202 -2.29 -6.53 -22.32
CA PRO A 202 -2.21 -5.96 -20.97
C PRO A 202 -0.77 -5.87 -20.47
N ASP A 203 0.08 -6.86 -20.76
CA ASP A 203 1.50 -6.88 -20.33
C ASP A 203 2.30 -5.70 -20.88
N LYS A 204 2.08 -5.34 -22.16
CA LYS A 204 2.72 -4.17 -22.75
C LYS A 204 2.23 -2.88 -22.09
N LEU A 205 0.93 -2.79 -21.81
CA LEU A 205 0.37 -1.63 -21.13
C LEU A 205 0.86 -1.53 -19.68
N GLU A 206 1.09 -2.66 -19.01
CA GLU A 206 1.73 -2.74 -17.69
C GLU A 206 3.16 -2.19 -17.74
N GLN A 207 3.96 -2.63 -18.72
CA GLN A 207 5.32 -2.13 -18.91
C GLN A 207 5.33 -0.60 -19.08
N GLU A 208 4.47 -0.09 -19.94
CA GLU A 208 4.34 1.36 -20.15
C GLU A 208 3.85 2.09 -18.88
N ALA A 209 2.97 1.47 -18.09
CA ALA A 209 2.53 2.02 -16.82
C ALA A 209 3.64 2.00 -15.75
N LYS A 210 4.58 1.06 -15.82
CA LYS A 210 5.78 1.01 -14.96
C LYS A 210 6.80 2.07 -15.38
N GLU A 211 7.02 2.26 -16.68
CA GLU A 211 7.96 3.25 -17.23
C GLU A 211 7.44 4.68 -17.11
N ASN A 212 6.21 4.92 -17.58
CA ASN A 212 5.57 6.24 -17.61
C ASN A 212 4.08 6.18 -17.26
N ALA A 213 3.80 5.94 -15.98
CA ALA A 213 2.45 5.91 -15.43
C ALA A 213 1.57 7.12 -15.78
N VAL A 214 2.16 8.32 -15.90
CA VAL A 214 1.39 9.55 -16.15
C VAL A 214 0.79 9.53 -17.56
N GLU A 215 1.53 9.08 -18.56
CA GLU A 215 1.03 8.99 -19.94
C GLU A 215 -0.07 7.94 -20.09
N VAL A 216 0.02 6.83 -19.35
CA VAL A 216 -1.07 5.84 -19.32
C VAL A 216 -2.34 6.42 -18.70
N ILE A 217 -2.23 7.23 -17.64
CA ILE A 217 -3.38 7.94 -17.08
C ILE A 217 -3.93 8.99 -18.05
N LYS A 218 -3.08 9.73 -18.78
CA LYS A 218 -3.56 10.67 -19.82
C LYS A 218 -4.30 9.94 -20.93
N LEU A 219 -3.78 8.80 -21.38
CA LEU A 219 -4.43 7.93 -22.36
C LEU A 219 -5.81 7.48 -21.88
N LEU A 220 -5.89 6.99 -20.64
CA LEU A 220 -7.15 6.57 -20.00
C LEU A 220 -8.14 7.74 -19.94
N LEU A 221 -7.74 8.89 -19.39
CA LEU A 221 -8.63 10.04 -19.23
C LEU A 221 -9.05 10.67 -20.55
N ARG A 222 -8.20 10.60 -21.59
CA ARG A 222 -8.52 11.06 -22.94
C ARG A 222 -9.58 10.17 -23.58
N ASP A 223 -9.45 8.86 -23.44
CA ASP A 223 -10.29 7.90 -24.17
C ASP A 223 -11.58 7.55 -23.40
N LEU A 224 -11.54 7.52 -22.06
CA LEU A 224 -12.69 7.19 -21.20
C LEU A 224 -13.32 8.41 -20.52
N GLY A 225 -12.70 9.58 -20.63
CA GLY A 225 -13.15 10.80 -19.97
C GLY A 225 -12.76 10.88 -18.48
N PRO A 226 -13.31 11.88 -17.77
CA PRO A 226 -13.03 12.09 -16.35
C PRO A 226 -13.38 10.89 -15.48
N LYS A 227 -12.43 10.45 -14.63
CA LYS A 227 -12.58 9.28 -13.76
C LYS A 227 -12.06 9.59 -12.35
N ASN A 228 -12.73 9.10 -11.32
CA ASN A 228 -12.26 9.19 -9.93
C ASN A 228 -11.23 8.08 -9.62
N ALA A 229 -10.64 8.11 -8.42
CA ALA A 229 -9.59 7.16 -8.06
C ALA A 229 -10.05 5.69 -7.99
N ALA A 230 -11.31 5.44 -7.66
CA ALA A 230 -11.88 4.09 -7.61
C ALA A 230 -12.15 3.55 -9.02
N GLU A 231 -12.67 4.39 -9.92
CA GLU A 231 -12.90 4.02 -11.32
C GLU A 231 -11.56 3.78 -12.04
N ILE A 232 -10.54 4.60 -11.79
CA ILE A 232 -9.18 4.35 -12.33
C ILE A 232 -8.63 3.02 -11.80
N LYS A 233 -8.92 2.67 -10.54
CA LYS A 233 -8.56 1.35 -9.99
C LYS A 233 -9.26 0.23 -10.74
N GLU A 234 -10.57 0.35 -10.97
CA GLU A 234 -11.35 -0.67 -11.69
C GLU A 234 -10.83 -0.92 -13.12
N GLU A 235 -10.39 0.14 -13.82
CA GLU A 235 -9.89 0.04 -15.19
C GLU A 235 -8.47 -0.53 -15.31
N LEU A 236 -7.66 -0.46 -14.24
CA LEU A 236 -6.22 -0.78 -14.29
C LEU A 236 -5.81 -1.93 -13.36
N CYS A 237 -6.41 -2.04 -12.18
CA CYS A 237 -6.04 -3.05 -11.21
C CYS A 237 -6.44 -4.45 -11.72
N GLU A 238 -5.58 -5.44 -11.48
CA GLU A 238 -5.66 -6.83 -11.98
C GLU A 238 -5.52 -6.98 -13.51
N LEU A 239 -6.07 -6.04 -14.28
CA LEU A 239 -6.04 -6.07 -15.75
C LEU A 239 -4.72 -5.57 -16.33
N VAL A 240 -4.11 -4.57 -15.69
CA VAL A 240 -2.86 -3.93 -16.15
C VAL A 240 -1.84 -3.90 -15.01
N ILE A 241 -2.27 -3.58 -13.80
CA ILE A 241 -1.42 -3.51 -12.62
C ILE A 241 -1.84 -4.61 -11.65
N PRO A 242 -0.93 -5.54 -11.29
CA PRO A 242 -1.23 -6.57 -10.30
C PRO A 242 -1.75 -6.01 -8.97
N GLU A 243 -2.74 -6.67 -8.36
CA GLU A 243 -3.41 -6.16 -7.15
C GLU A 243 -2.44 -5.88 -5.99
N ASN A 244 -1.43 -6.76 -5.81
CA ASN A 244 -0.38 -6.63 -4.81
C ASN A 244 0.56 -5.43 -5.04
N GLU A 245 0.70 -4.96 -6.28
CA GLU A 245 1.52 -3.80 -6.63
C GLU A 245 0.73 -2.48 -6.64
N TRP A 246 -0.61 -2.56 -6.74
CA TRP A 246 -1.50 -1.42 -6.92
C TRP A 246 -1.25 -0.28 -5.93
N ALA A 247 -1.22 -0.58 -4.62
CA ALA A 247 -1.12 0.45 -3.59
C ALA A 247 0.18 1.27 -3.73
N LYS A 248 1.30 0.59 -4.00
CA LYS A 248 2.61 1.21 -4.20
C LYS A 248 2.65 2.00 -5.51
N TRP A 249 2.15 1.41 -6.59
CA TRP A 249 2.12 2.05 -7.90
C TRP A 249 1.23 3.31 -7.87
N TRP A 250 0.01 3.22 -7.36
CA TRP A 250 -0.93 4.33 -7.29
C TRP A 250 -0.40 5.49 -6.43
N GLN A 251 0.24 5.20 -5.29
CA GLN A 251 0.83 6.26 -4.47
C GLN A 251 1.93 7.02 -5.22
N ALA A 252 2.81 6.31 -5.94
CA ALA A 252 3.87 6.92 -6.74
C ALA A 252 3.29 7.72 -7.93
N THR A 253 2.35 7.14 -8.67
CA THR A 253 1.67 7.76 -9.82
C THR A 253 0.89 8.99 -9.39
N ARG A 254 0.12 8.92 -8.29
CA ARG A 254 -0.67 10.04 -7.77
C ARG A 254 0.19 11.26 -7.45
N ASN A 255 1.41 11.05 -6.94
CA ASN A 255 2.33 12.15 -6.68
C ASN A 255 2.88 12.79 -7.96
N LYS A 256 2.99 12.02 -9.06
CA LYS A 256 3.40 12.52 -10.37
C LYS A 256 2.26 13.27 -11.06
N ILE A 257 1.05 12.70 -11.11
CA ILE A 257 -0.12 13.35 -11.75
C ILE A 257 -0.50 14.67 -11.08
N LYS A 258 -0.30 14.81 -9.75
CA LYS A 258 -0.50 16.07 -9.04
C LYS A 258 0.39 17.21 -9.54
N LYS A 259 1.55 16.88 -10.13
CA LYS A 259 2.53 17.84 -10.64
C LYS A 259 2.42 18.04 -12.16
N ASP A 260 1.61 17.23 -12.84
CA ASP A 260 1.46 17.25 -14.29
C ASP A 260 0.63 18.46 -14.76
N PRO A 261 1.08 19.20 -15.79
CA PRO A 261 0.40 20.40 -16.25
C PRO A 261 -0.90 20.13 -17.01
N LEU A 262 -1.09 18.92 -17.56
CA LEU A 262 -2.29 18.54 -18.31
C LEU A 262 -3.33 17.85 -17.45
N ILE A 263 -2.96 17.21 -16.35
CA ILE A 263 -3.92 16.53 -15.47
C ILE A 263 -4.41 17.46 -14.36
N GLU A 264 -5.73 17.64 -14.30
CA GLU A 264 -6.40 18.22 -13.16
C GLU A 264 -6.66 17.17 -12.09
N SER A 265 -5.97 17.34 -10.96
CA SER A 265 -6.18 16.54 -9.76
C SER A 265 -7.26 17.16 -8.89
N PRO A 266 -8.24 16.37 -8.42
CA PRO A 266 -9.27 16.83 -7.52
C PRO A 266 -8.74 17.08 -6.10
N SER A 267 -9.49 17.89 -5.35
CA SER A 267 -9.23 18.12 -3.92
C SER A 267 -9.59 16.89 -3.09
N GLN A 268 -10.69 16.22 -3.44
CA GLN A 268 -11.16 14.99 -2.79
C GLN A 268 -11.02 13.78 -3.72
N LEU A 269 -10.68 12.61 -3.17
CA LEU A 269 -10.47 11.38 -3.97
C LEU A 269 -11.73 10.84 -4.66
N LYS A 270 -12.92 11.26 -4.20
CA LYS A 270 -14.21 10.89 -4.80
C LYS A 270 -14.53 11.70 -6.06
N GLU A 271 -13.90 12.87 -6.21
CA GLU A 271 -14.07 13.71 -7.39
C GLU A 271 -13.19 13.18 -8.55
N PRO A 272 -13.55 13.50 -9.81
CA PRO A 272 -12.83 12.97 -10.95
C PRO A 272 -11.54 13.74 -11.26
N PHE A 273 -10.53 13.01 -11.72
CA PHE A 273 -9.41 13.57 -12.45
C PHE A 273 -9.86 13.95 -13.86
N ARG A 274 -9.34 15.06 -14.39
CA ARG A 274 -9.70 15.57 -15.72
C ARG A 274 -8.44 15.84 -16.54
N LEU A 275 -8.52 15.65 -17.85
CA LEU A 275 -7.48 16.10 -18.78
C LEU A 275 -7.83 17.52 -19.26
N ARG A 276 -6.89 18.45 -19.11
CA ARG A 276 -7.04 19.85 -19.56
C ARG A 276 -6.85 19.97 -21.07
N LYS A 277 -7.50 20.98 -21.66
CA LYS A 277 -7.32 21.33 -23.09
C LYS A 277 -5.95 21.96 -23.37
N ALA A 278 -5.34 22.61 -22.37
CA ALA A 278 -4.01 23.24 -22.46
C ALA A 278 -3.19 23.01 -21.19
N GLU A 279 -1.88 23.07 -21.32
CA GLU A 279 -0.95 23.00 -20.19
C GLU A 279 -1.09 24.25 -19.30
N LEU A 280 -1.15 24.03 -17.98
CA LEU A 280 -0.99 25.14 -17.04
C LEU A 280 0.40 25.77 -17.15
N THR A 281 0.44 27.09 -17.23
CA THR A 281 1.68 27.85 -17.20
C THR A 281 2.38 27.73 -15.84
N ALA A 282 3.65 28.15 -15.74
CA ALA A 282 4.36 28.15 -14.47
C ALA A 282 3.70 29.07 -13.43
N ASP A 283 3.21 30.23 -13.87
CA ASP A 283 2.61 31.25 -13.00
C ASP A 283 1.24 30.83 -12.49
N GLU A 284 0.40 30.20 -13.32
CA GLU A 284 -0.89 29.66 -12.88
C GLU A 284 -0.71 28.52 -11.86
N ARG A 285 0.31 27.66 -12.05
CA ARG A 285 0.64 26.62 -11.06
C ARG A 285 1.12 27.21 -9.75
N MET A 286 1.93 28.26 -9.79
CA MET A 286 2.36 28.98 -8.60
C MET A 286 1.16 29.61 -7.89
N ALA A 287 0.31 30.32 -8.63
CA ALA A 287 -0.89 30.96 -8.09
C ALA A 287 -1.79 29.93 -7.41
N LYS A 288 -2.05 28.79 -8.05
CA LYS A 288 -2.85 27.69 -7.49
C LYS A 288 -2.19 27.04 -6.28
N ALA A 289 -0.86 26.82 -6.30
CA ALA A 289 -0.13 26.23 -5.19
C ALA A 289 -0.09 27.15 -3.95
N LEU A 290 -0.14 28.47 -4.15
CA LEU A 290 -0.17 29.47 -3.09
C LEU A 290 -1.59 29.94 -2.74
N GLN A 291 -2.61 29.42 -3.43
CA GLN A 291 -4.00 29.78 -3.20
C GLN A 291 -4.50 29.15 -1.89
N ASN A 292 -5.27 29.92 -1.10
CA ASN A 292 -5.88 29.48 0.17
C ASN A 292 -4.90 29.11 1.30
N ILE A 293 -3.63 29.54 1.21
CA ILE A 293 -2.70 29.40 2.33
C ILE A 293 -3.03 30.46 3.39
N SER A 294 -3.28 30.02 4.62
CA SER A 294 -3.63 30.89 5.75
C SER A 294 -2.45 31.21 6.67
N SER A 295 -1.38 30.42 6.61
CA SER A 295 -0.20 30.54 7.48
C SER A 295 1.05 30.96 6.71
N ILE A 296 1.85 31.86 7.30
CA ILE A 296 3.15 32.28 6.76
C ILE A 296 4.10 31.07 6.61
N ASN A 297 4.10 30.14 7.56
CA ASN A 297 4.96 28.93 7.48
C ASN A 297 4.56 28.03 6.30
N GLU A 298 3.25 27.82 6.10
CA GLU A 298 2.74 27.07 4.95
C GLU A 298 3.09 27.76 3.63
N PHE A 299 3.08 29.11 3.62
CA PHE A 299 3.47 29.89 2.45
C PHE A 299 4.95 29.70 2.12
N ILE A 300 5.84 29.79 3.11
CA ILE A 300 7.28 29.55 2.95
C ILE A 300 7.52 28.12 2.45
N GLN A 301 6.86 27.13 3.07
CA GLN A 301 6.98 25.71 2.71
C GLN A 301 6.50 25.42 1.28
N SER A 302 5.36 25.98 0.89
CA SER A 302 4.79 25.81 -0.46
C SER A 302 5.62 26.51 -1.51
N SER A 303 6.09 27.72 -1.22
CA SER A 303 7.01 28.49 -2.07
C SER A 303 8.33 27.75 -2.29
N TYR A 304 8.93 27.20 -1.23
CA TYR A 304 10.15 26.41 -1.32
C TYR A 304 9.94 25.13 -2.15
N ASN A 305 8.84 24.40 -1.90
CA ASN A 305 8.50 23.20 -2.65
C ASN A 305 8.29 23.49 -4.14
N PHE A 306 7.63 24.60 -4.48
CA PHE A 306 7.44 25.04 -5.86
C PHE A 306 8.79 25.28 -6.57
N VAL A 307 9.69 26.05 -5.94
CA VAL A 307 11.04 26.33 -6.49
C VAL A 307 11.89 25.07 -6.60
N ARG A 308 11.78 24.14 -5.64
CA ARG A 308 12.53 22.87 -5.66
C ARG A 308 12.02 21.91 -6.73
N ASP A 309 10.71 21.73 -6.84
CA ASP A 309 10.10 20.65 -7.62
C ASP A 309 9.94 21.02 -9.11
N LEU A 310 10.03 22.29 -9.48
CA LEU A 310 9.89 22.76 -10.86
C LEU A 310 11.19 23.34 -11.41
N PRO A 311 11.99 22.56 -12.17
CA PRO A 311 13.23 23.04 -12.78
C PRO A 311 13.01 24.26 -13.69
N ASN A 312 11.85 24.35 -14.35
CA ASN A 312 11.50 25.47 -15.23
C ASN A 312 11.07 26.72 -14.44
N ALA A 313 10.52 26.58 -13.23
CA ALA A 313 10.25 27.74 -12.36
C ALA A 313 11.56 28.44 -11.94
N ARG A 314 12.65 27.68 -11.80
CA ARG A 314 13.99 28.24 -11.62
C ARG A 314 14.58 28.88 -12.88
N LYS A 315 13.95 28.72 -14.05
CA LYS A 315 14.40 29.32 -15.32
C LYS A 315 13.52 30.51 -15.74
N ASN A 316 12.25 30.55 -15.36
CA ASN A 316 11.38 31.68 -15.64
C ASN A 316 11.71 32.87 -14.72
N GLN A 317 12.24 33.93 -15.31
CA GLN A 317 12.63 35.13 -14.57
C GLN A 317 11.43 35.88 -14.00
N GLU A 318 10.29 35.84 -14.69
CA GLU A 318 9.05 36.50 -14.25
C GLU A 318 8.48 35.84 -13.00
N THR A 319 8.30 34.51 -13.03
CA THR A 319 7.85 33.73 -11.86
C THR A 319 8.77 33.93 -10.65
N LYS A 320 10.10 33.98 -10.89
CA LYS A 320 11.07 34.26 -9.81
C LYS A 320 10.87 35.63 -9.20
N ASN A 321 10.72 36.66 -10.02
CA ASN A 321 10.51 38.02 -9.56
C ASN A 321 9.20 38.10 -8.77
N THR A 322 8.11 37.52 -9.28
CA THR A 322 6.83 37.50 -8.56
C THR A 322 6.91 36.81 -7.19
N LEU A 323 7.59 35.66 -7.11
CA LEU A 323 7.75 34.95 -5.83
C LEU A 323 8.63 35.72 -4.85
N LYS A 324 9.73 36.30 -5.36
CA LYS A 324 10.60 37.20 -4.59
C LYS A 324 9.80 38.38 -4.04
N ASP A 325 9.01 39.06 -4.86
CA ASP A 325 8.23 40.24 -4.45
C ASP A 325 7.18 39.86 -3.39
N LYS A 326 6.52 38.70 -3.53
CA LYS A 326 5.61 38.18 -2.50
C LYS A 326 6.34 37.92 -1.17
N LEU A 327 7.52 37.32 -1.20
CA LEU A 327 8.33 37.09 0.00
C LEU A 327 8.81 38.39 0.64
N LEU A 328 9.20 39.39 -0.16
CA LEU A 328 9.57 40.72 0.33
C LEU A 328 8.39 41.45 0.97
N ASN A 329 7.20 41.37 0.37
CA ASN A 329 5.99 41.94 0.96
C ASN A 329 5.64 41.32 2.31
N LEU A 330 5.87 40.01 2.50
CA LEU A 330 5.69 39.35 3.80
C LEU A 330 6.64 39.89 4.88
N LEU A 331 7.85 40.33 4.52
CA LEU A 331 8.78 40.95 5.48
C LEU A 331 8.30 42.32 5.97
N SER A 332 7.31 42.93 5.30
CA SER A 332 6.66 44.18 5.72
C SER A 332 5.39 43.93 6.54
N ASP A 333 4.96 42.68 6.71
CA ASP A 333 3.79 42.33 7.52
C ASP A 333 4.10 42.51 9.02
N PRO A 334 3.32 43.30 9.78
CA PRO A 334 3.56 43.53 11.21
C PRO A 334 3.36 42.29 12.09
N THR A 335 2.74 41.23 11.57
CA THR A 335 2.47 39.98 12.30
C THR A 335 3.60 38.94 12.18
N ILE A 336 4.61 39.20 11.35
CA ILE A 336 5.72 38.27 11.14
C ILE A 336 6.54 38.07 12.40
N THR A 337 6.83 36.81 12.74
CA THR A 337 7.73 36.51 13.85
C THR A 337 9.19 36.59 13.41
N PRO A 338 10.14 36.88 14.32
CA PRO A 338 11.56 36.90 13.97
C PRO A 338 12.05 35.59 13.33
N GLU A 339 11.51 34.43 13.73
CA GLU A 339 11.84 33.13 13.15
C GLU A 339 11.39 33.01 11.69
N GLN A 340 10.20 33.54 11.36
CA GLN A 340 9.69 33.59 10.00
C GLN A 340 10.51 34.56 9.15
N GLU A 341 10.88 35.70 9.73
CA GLU A 341 11.77 36.69 9.11
C GLU A 341 13.12 36.09 8.73
N LEU A 342 13.74 35.33 9.65
CA LEU A 342 14.99 34.61 9.40
C LEU A 342 14.82 33.57 8.28
N GLN A 343 13.72 32.81 8.27
CA GLN A 343 13.45 31.83 7.21
C GLN A 343 13.30 32.49 5.84
N ILE A 344 12.55 33.59 5.74
CA ILE A 344 12.38 34.33 4.49
C ILE A 344 13.70 34.95 4.04
N TYR A 345 14.48 35.54 4.94
CA TYR A 345 15.81 36.08 4.63
C TYR A 345 16.71 35.01 4.02
N VAL A 346 16.82 33.85 4.69
CA VAL A 346 17.66 32.74 4.23
C VAL A 346 17.15 32.16 2.91
N PHE A 347 15.83 32.12 2.71
CA PHE A 347 15.24 31.69 1.44
C PHE A 347 15.60 32.67 0.31
N LEU A 348 15.41 33.97 0.50
CA LEU A 348 15.76 35.01 -0.48
C LEU A 348 17.25 34.97 -0.85
N GLU A 349 18.13 34.83 0.14
CA GLU A 349 19.57 34.72 -0.08
C GLU A 349 19.91 33.42 -0.86
N SER A 350 19.43 32.27 -0.39
CA SER A 350 19.85 30.97 -0.92
C SER A 350 19.27 30.62 -2.30
N MET A 351 18.05 31.07 -2.60
CA MET A 351 17.34 30.70 -3.84
C MET A 351 17.31 31.81 -4.89
N PHE A 352 17.42 33.08 -4.47
CA PHE A 352 17.33 34.24 -5.36
C PHE A 352 18.59 35.10 -5.36
N ALA A 353 19.61 34.78 -4.56
CA ALA A 353 20.82 35.59 -4.39
C ALA A 353 20.49 37.06 -4.05
N HIS A 354 19.40 37.28 -3.31
CA HIS A 354 18.90 38.61 -2.98
C HIS A 354 19.24 38.98 -1.54
N GLN A 355 19.83 40.16 -1.36
CA GLN A 355 20.09 40.75 -0.05
C GLN A 355 18.91 41.64 0.35
N VAL A 356 18.41 41.45 1.57
CA VAL A 356 17.36 42.29 2.14
C VAL A 356 17.99 43.56 2.70
N GLU A 357 17.52 44.72 2.25
CA GLU A 357 18.05 46.02 2.69
C GLU A 357 17.90 46.21 4.21
N GLY A 358 18.93 46.75 4.85
CA GLY A 358 18.95 47.06 6.28
C GLY A 358 19.04 45.86 7.23
N LYS A 359 19.11 44.62 6.71
CA LYS A 359 19.21 43.39 7.52
C LYS A 359 20.47 42.60 7.16
N THR A 360 21.25 42.21 8.16
CA THR A 360 22.39 41.31 7.98
C THR A 360 22.10 39.96 8.64
N ALA A 361 22.71 38.90 8.11
CA ALA A 361 22.62 37.57 8.72
C ALA A 361 23.09 37.61 10.19
N GLU A 362 24.14 38.38 10.47
CA GLU A 362 24.66 38.61 11.82
C GLU A 362 23.62 39.26 12.74
N SER A 363 22.96 40.34 12.29
CA SER A 363 21.96 41.03 13.12
C SER A 363 20.78 40.13 13.45
N LEU A 364 20.31 39.33 12.48
CA LEU A 364 19.17 38.44 12.66
C LEU A 364 19.48 37.32 13.67
N ILE A 365 20.67 36.75 13.63
CA ILE A 365 21.02 35.61 14.51
C ILE A 365 21.32 36.05 15.94
N LYS A 366 21.94 37.22 16.12
CA LYS A 366 22.29 37.74 17.45
C LYS A 366 21.08 38.18 18.27
N ILE A 367 19.93 38.43 17.63
CA ILE A 367 18.68 38.81 18.32
C ILE A 367 18.11 37.64 19.15
N PHE A 368 18.32 36.40 18.71
CA PHE A 368 17.73 35.23 19.36
C PHE A 368 18.49 34.82 20.62
N LYS A 369 17.75 34.74 21.74
CA LYS A 369 18.27 34.19 23.00
C LYS A 369 18.28 32.66 22.98
N ASP A 370 17.19 32.03 22.52
CA ASP A 370 17.06 30.58 22.38
C ASP A 370 17.19 30.16 20.90
N VAL A 371 18.42 30.12 20.41
CA VAL A 371 18.72 29.69 19.02
C VAL A 371 18.33 28.23 18.75
N PRO A 372 18.52 27.25 19.66
CA PRO A 372 18.09 25.87 19.43
C PRO A 372 16.60 25.74 19.11
N GLN A 373 15.73 26.46 19.83
CA GLN A 373 14.29 26.44 19.57
C GLN A 373 13.98 26.95 18.15
N VAL A 374 14.65 28.03 17.72
CA VAL A 374 14.49 28.61 16.37
C VAL A 374 14.94 27.62 15.30
N ILE A 375 16.06 26.94 15.48
CA ILE A 375 16.54 25.94 14.51
C ILE A 375 15.54 24.79 14.39
N ASN A 376 14.99 24.34 15.51
CA ASN A 376 14.04 23.22 15.54
C ASN A 376 12.68 23.57 14.93
N SER A 377 12.25 24.85 14.98
CA SER A 377 10.98 25.31 14.40
C SER A 377 11.01 25.43 12.86
N ILE A 378 12.18 25.49 12.23
CA ILE A 378 12.30 25.60 10.76
C ILE A 378 12.00 24.26 10.09
N GLU A 379 10.84 24.09 9.45
CA GLU A 379 10.45 22.82 8.83
C GLU A 379 11.32 22.43 7.61
N ILE A 380 11.78 23.41 6.85
CA ILE A 380 12.55 23.19 5.62
C ILE A 380 14.02 22.86 5.93
N GLN A 381 14.41 21.61 5.69
CA GLN A 381 15.76 21.10 5.98
C GLN A 381 16.91 21.92 5.38
N ALA A 382 16.77 22.40 4.14
CA ALA A 382 17.82 23.17 3.47
C ALA A 382 18.02 24.54 4.13
N LEU A 383 16.93 25.23 4.47
CA LEU A 383 16.99 26.51 5.19
C LEU A 383 17.56 26.30 6.59
N ARG A 384 17.14 25.23 7.29
CA ARG A 384 17.67 24.87 8.61
C ARG A 384 19.17 24.65 8.59
N LYS A 385 19.69 23.90 7.61
CA LYS A 385 21.13 23.69 7.43
C LYS A 385 21.88 25.01 7.16
N ARG A 386 21.30 25.90 6.37
CA ARG A 386 21.88 27.22 6.11
C ARG A 386 21.90 28.09 7.37
N VAL A 387 20.84 28.10 8.17
CA VAL A 387 20.80 28.78 9.48
C VAL A 387 21.87 28.25 10.42
N LEU A 388 22.05 26.93 10.52
CA LEU A 388 23.15 26.34 11.31
C LEU A 388 24.52 26.86 10.86
N GLY A 389 24.76 26.95 9.55
CA GLY A 389 26.00 27.55 9.01
C GLY A 389 26.18 28.99 9.46
N LEU A 390 25.13 29.82 9.37
CA LEU A 390 25.20 31.21 9.83
C LEU A 390 25.41 31.31 11.35
N VAL A 391 24.85 30.40 12.15
CA VAL A 391 25.11 30.34 13.60
C VAL A 391 26.58 30.06 13.88
N LYS A 392 27.20 29.13 13.14
CA LYS A 392 28.63 28.85 13.22
C LYS A 392 29.48 30.08 12.86
N ASP A 393 29.07 30.84 11.85
CA ASP A 393 29.83 32.01 11.36
C ASP A 393 29.76 33.22 12.32
N PHE A 394 28.62 33.43 12.99
CA PHE A 394 28.34 34.69 13.69
C PHE A 394 28.19 34.60 15.22
N ARG A 395 28.14 33.39 15.79
CA ARG A 395 28.02 33.20 17.25
C ARG A 395 29.21 32.47 17.85
N PRO A 396 29.81 32.98 18.95
CA PRO A 396 30.94 32.31 19.60
C PRO A 396 30.51 31.05 20.38
N ASP A 397 29.26 30.98 20.83
CA ASP A 397 28.66 29.85 21.58
C ASP A 397 28.06 28.76 20.67
N TRP A 398 28.39 28.78 19.37
CA TRP A 398 27.86 27.82 18.39
C TRP A 398 28.07 26.34 18.75
N PRO A 399 29.19 25.89 19.38
CA PRO A 399 29.36 24.46 19.69
C PRO A 399 28.30 23.96 20.68
N GLU A 400 27.98 24.76 21.69
CA GLU A 400 26.94 24.45 22.68
C GLU A 400 25.55 24.44 22.05
N ILE A 401 25.25 25.41 21.17
CA ILE A 401 23.99 25.45 20.42
C ILE A 401 23.85 24.19 19.56
N PHE A 402 24.91 23.80 18.84
CA PHE A 402 24.91 22.61 17.99
C PHE A 402 24.69 21.34 18.80
N LEU A 403 25.29 21.23 19.98
CA LEU A 403 25.04 20.12 20.91
C LEU A 403 23.58 20.09 21.36
N GLN A 404 23.02 21.21 21.79
CA GLN A 404 21.60 21.27 22.21
C GLN A 404 20.65 20.87 21.06
N VAL A 405 20.94 21.29 19.83
CA VAL A 405 20.16 20.89 18.64
C VAL A 405 20.35 19.41 18.31
N LEU A 406 21.56 18.85 18.49
CA LEU A 406 21.83 17.43 18.22
C LEU A 406 20.91 16.52 19.05
N PHE A 407 20.69 16.86 20.32
CA PHE A 407 19.88 16.07 21.25
C PHE A 407 18.37 16.36 21.17
N SER A 408 17.97 17.58 20.80
CA SER A 408 16.55 17.97 20.69
C SER A 408 15.92 17.67 19.31
N ASN A 409 16.71 17.60 18.24
CA ASN A 409 16.22 17.36 16.89
C ASN A 409 16.12 15.86 16.57
N GLN A 410 15.04 15.43 15.92
CA GLN A 410 14.81 14.02 15.54
C GLN A 410 15.28 13.67 14.11
N GLN A 411 15.64 14.65 13.28
CA GLN A 411 15.93 14.43 11.86
C GLN A 411 17.40 14.06 11.58
N SER A 412 17.65 12.87 11.02
CA SER A 412 19.00 12.33 10.76
C SER A 412 19.91 13.22 9.88
N PRO A 413 19.47 13.83 8.76
CA PRO A 413 20.37 14.62 7.90
C PRO A 413 20.98 15.84 8.59
N ILE A 414 20.23 16.44 9.51
CA ILE A 414 20.69 17.59 10.29
C ILE A 414 21.63 17.13 11.40
N ARG A 415 21.35 16.01 12.06
CA ARG A 415 22.28 15.40 13.03
C ARG A 415 23.61 15.03 12.38
N ASP A 416 23.57 14.46 11.17
CA ASP A 416 24.77 14.11 10.40
C ASP A 416 25.62 15.35 10.10
N TYR A 417 25.00 16.47 9.71
CA TYR A 417 25.69 17.73 9.49
C TYR A 417 26.32 18.26 10.79
N ILE A 418 25.54 18.32 11.87
CA ILE A 418 26.01 18.81 13.18
C ILE A 418 27.18 17.96 13.70
N LEU A 419 27.06 16.64 13.63
CA LEU A 419 28.10 15.71 14.07
C LEU A 419 29.40 15.92 13.28
N LYS A 420 29.30 16.11 11.96
CA LYS A 420 30.46 16.40 11.12
C LYS A 420 31.16 17.70 11.51
N GLU A 421 30.42 18.74 11.87
CA GLU A 421 30.98 20.02 12.29
C GLU A 421 31.59 19.94 13.70
N LEU A 422 30.96 19.23 14.63
CA LEU A 422 31.45 19.06 16.00
C LEU A 422 32.63 18.07 16.11
N ASN A 423 32.74 17.09 15.22
CA ASN A 423 33.84 16.11 15.21
C ASN A 423 35.14 16.66 14.60
N GLN A 424 35.26 17.99 14.44
CA GLN A 424 36.48 18.69 14.06
C GLN A 424 37.38 18.89 15.30
N SER A 425 38.70 19.02 15.10
CA SER A 425 39.72 18.95 16.17
C SER A 425 39.52 19.93 17.33
N GLU A 426 38.87 21.07 17.10
CA GLU A 426 38.67 22.12 18.12
C GLU A 426 37.53 21.82 19.10
N ASN A 427 36.52 21.02 18.71
CA ASN A 427 35.30 20.76 19.50
C ASN A 427 35.11 19.29 19.87
N LYS A 428 36.05 18.43 19.46
CA LYS A 428 35.92 16.98 19.60
C LYS A 428 35.83 16.50 21.05
N GLU A 429 36.57 17.13 21.97
CA GLU A 429 36.50 16.79 23.40
C GLU A 429 35.14 17.15 24.00
N LEU A 430 34.60 18.34 23.67
CA LEU A 430 33.28 18.75 24.12
C LEU A 430 32.17 17.80 23.62
N LEU A 431 32.26 17.39 22.35
CA LEU A 431 31.37 16.37 21.79
C LEU A 431 31.50 15.04 22.55
N LYS A 432 32.75 14.59 22.80
CA LYS A 432 33.02 13.33 23.50
C LYS A 432 32.41 13.32 24.91
N GLU A 433 32.52 14.42 25.67
CA GLU A 433 31.90 14.56 26.99
C GLU A 433 30.37 14.41 26.94
N LYS A 434 29.70 15.07 25.98
CA LYS A 434 28.25 14.95 25.83
C LYS A 434 27.81 13.57 25.36
N ILE A 435 28.57 12.93 24.48
CA ILE A 435 28.31 11.55 24.05
C ILE A 435 28.51 10.58 25.23
N PHE A 436 29.52 10.80 26.08
CA PHE A 436 29.72 10.02 27.30
C PHE A 436 28.57 10.18 28.29
N HIS A 437 28.03 11.39 28.46
CA HIS A 437 26.82 11.63 29.24
C HIS A 437 25.63 10.82 28.70
N MET A 438 25.40 10.89 27.38
CA MET A 438 24.33 10.14 26.73
C MET A 438 24.51 8.61 26.87
N LEU A 439 25.75 8.12 26.86
CA LEU A 439 26.06 6.71 27.09
C LEU A 439 25.65 6.25 28.49
N ASN A 440 25.88 7.08 29.52
CA ASN A 440 25.50 6.78 30.90
C ASN A 440 24.02 7.04 31.19
N HIS A 441 23.35 7.85 30.37
CA HIS A 441 21.94 8.22 30.51
C HIS A 441 21.16 8.02 29.20
N PRO A 442 21.08 6.79 28.65
CA PRO A 442 20.51 6.52 27.32
C PRO A 442 19.01 6.85 27.21
N PHE A 443 18.31 6.99 28.35
CA PHE A 443 16.88 7.28 28.42
C PHE A 443 16.54 8.76 28.21
N GLU A 444 17.50 9.68 28.36
CA GLU A 444 17.26 11.13 28.21
C GLU A 444 17.04 11.55 26.76
N SER A 445 17.65 10.83 25.82
CA SER A 445 17.51 11.08 24.39
C SER A 445 17.57 9.78 23.57
N PRO A 446 16.56 8.89 23.69
CA PRO A 446 16.58 7.55 23.11
C PRO A 446 16.82 7.54 21.61
N GLU A 447 16.17 8.43 20.86
CA GLU A 447 16.30 8.53 19.40
C GLU A 447 17.71 8.96 18.98
N THR A 448 18.34 9.85 19.76
CA THR A 448 19.71 10.32 19.54
C THR A 448 20.70 9.20 19.82
N PHE A 449 20.50 8.48 20.92
CA PHE A 449 21.31 7.32 21.27
C PHE A 449 21.28 6.25 20.17
N VAL A 450 20.08 5.84 19.73
CA VAL A 450 19.92 4.81 18.68
C VAL A 450 20.54 5.26 17.36
N TRP A 451 20.37 6.53 16.97
CA TRP A 451 20.98 7.07 15.76
C TRP A 451 22.52 7.11 15.84
N TYR A 452 23.08 7.52 16.98
CA TYR A 452 24.54 7.61 17.15
C TYR A 452 25.16 6.21 17.18
N PHE A 453 24.55 5.26 17.89
CA PHE A 453 25.00 3.87 17.88
C PHE A 453 24.96 3.24 16.48
N GLN A 454 23.94 3.57 15.68
CA GLN A 454 23.87 3.16 14.28
C GLN A 454 25.06 3.69 13.45
N LYS A 455 25.56 4.91 13.74
CA LYS A 455 26.74 5.47 13.09
C LYS A 455 28.02 4.81 13.56
N LEU A 456 28.18 4.58 14.87
CA LEU A 456 29.34 3.85 15.43
C LEU A 456 29.47 2.44 14.87
N ALA A 457 28.34 1.74 14.71
CA ALA A 457 28.28 0.41 14.15
C ALA A 457 28.61 0.35 12.64
N ASN A 458 28.63 1.49 11.94
CA ASN A 458 29.03 1.54 10.54
C ASN A 458 30.57 1.62 10.44
N LYS A 459 31.18 0.74 9.65
CA LYS A 459 32.65 0.61 9.53
C LYS A 459 33.32 1.74 8.76
N GLU A 460 32.56 2.65 8.18
CA GLU A 460 33.07 3.70 7.28
C GLU A 460 33.68 4.90 8.01
N ASP A 461 33.24 5.21 9.23
CA ASP A 461 33.68 6.40 9.96
C ASP A 461 34.40 6.04 11.26
N THR A 462 35.72 5.83 11.15
CA THR A 462 36.59 5.48 12.27
C THR A 462 36.98 6.69 13.13
N THR A 463 36.49 7.89 12.81
CA THR A 463 36.93 9.13 13.46
C THR A 463 36.06 9.54 14.64
N LEU A 464 34.90 8.89 14.82
CA LEU A 464 33.91 9.20 15.84
C LEU A 464 34.40 8.86 17.26
N PRO A 465 34.03 9.66 18.27
CA PRO A 465 34.24 9.30 19.68
C PRO A 465 33.59 7.94 20.01
N PHE A 466 34.31 7.06 20.72
CA PHE A 466 33.88 5.70 21.11
C PHE A 466 33.74 4.69 19.96
N HIS A 467 34.44 4.91 18.84
CA HIS A 467 34.51 3.94 17.74
C HIS A 467 35.40 2.71 18.06
N ASP A 468 36.24 2.81 19.08
CA ASP A 468 37.07 1.72 19.55
C ASP A 468 36.24 0.56 20.14
N LYS A 469 36.86 -0.60 20.30
CA LYS A 469 36.16 -1.82 20.70
C LYS A 469 35.48 -1.69 22.07
N GLU A 470 36.14 -1.03 23.01
CA GLU A 470 35.58 -0.80 24.35
C GLU A 470 34.36 0.12 24.29
N GLY A 471 34.44 1.22 23.54
CA GLY A 471 33.30 2.10 23.29
C GLY A 471 32.11 1.38 22.64
N LEU A 472 32.35 0.58 21.60
CA LEU A 472 31.29 -0.22 20.94
C LEU A 472 30.60 -1.20 21.91
N ASN A 473 31.37 -1.84 22.78
CA ASN A 473 30.86 -2.75 23.80
C ASN A 473 29.94 -2.01 24.79
N GLN A 474 30.41 -0.89 25.35
CA GLN A 474 29.63 -0.07 26.28
C GLN A 474 28.33 0.43 25.65
N PHE A 475 28.39 0.93 24.42
CA PHE A 475 27.20 1.37 23.69
C PHE A 475 26.22 0.24 23.43
N PHE A 476 26.71 -0.98 23.17
CA PHE A 476 25.83 -2.12 22.93
C PHE A 476 25.12 -2.61 24.20
N GLU A 477 25.81 -2.60 25.36
CA GLU A 477 25.18 -2.84 26.65
C GLU A 477 24.08 -1.80 26.94
N ALA A 478 24.41 -0.51 26.82
CA ALA A 478 23.45 0.57 27.00
C ALA A 478 22.29 0.50 26.00
N PHE A 479 22.53 0.00 24.78
CA PHE A 479 21.48 -0.23 23.76
C PHE A 479 20.48 -1.32 24.17
N LEU A 480 20.94 -2.41 24.79
CA LEU A 480 20.07 -3.46 25.33
C LEU A 480 19.32 -3.02 26.59
N VAL A 481 19.99 -2.27 27.46
CA VAL A 481 19.37 -1.63 28.63
C VAL A 481 18.26 -0.67 28.20
N LEU A 482 18.53 0.15 27.16
CA LEU A 482 17.55 1.04 26.56
C LEU A 482 16.36 0.25 26.01
N LEU A 483 16.59 -0.84 25.26
CA LEU A 483 15.53 -1.70 24.73
C LEU A 483 14.62 -2.23 25.84
N SER A 484 15.19 -2.82 26.89
CA SER A 484 14.44 -3.37 28.03
C SER A 484 13.59 -2.31 28.75
N HIS A 485 14.04 -1.06 28.76
CA HIS A 485 13.26 0.04 29.34
C HIS A 485 12.13 0.53 28.43
N LEU A 486 12.37 0.59 27.11
CA LEU A 486 11.42 1.16 26.15
C LEU A 486 10.30 0.19 25.75
N GLU A 487 10.53 -1.13 25.80
CA GLU A 487 9.59 -2.14 25.29
C GLU A 487 8.22 -2.14 25.98
N SER A 488 8.13 -1.61 27.19
CA SER A 488 6.87 -1.44 27.94
C SER A 488 6.11 -0.14 27.60
N LYS A 489 6.73 0.80 26.88
CA LYS A 489 6.20 2.14 26.63
C LYS A 489 5.61 2.25 25.22
N VAL A 490 4.30 2.47 25.14
CA VAL A 490 3.55 2.54 23.87
C VAL A 490 4.08 3.65 22.94
N GLU A 491 4.52 4.78 23.49
CA GLU A 491 5.04 5.92 22.73
C GLU A 491 6.32 5.61 21.95
N TYR A 492 7.11 4.61 22.37
CA TYR A 492 8.38 4.23 21.73
C TYR A 492 8.27 2.99 20.83
N ARG A 493 7.05 2.54 20.51
CA ARG A 493 6.82 1.28 19.76
C ARG A 493 7.62 1.20 18.44
N ASP A 494 7.72 2.31 17.71
CA ASP A 494 8.45 2.35 16.44
C ASP A 494 9.96 2.38 16.63
N LEU A 495 10.44 3.05 17.70
CA LEU A 495 11.85 3.03 18.07
C LEU A 495 12.28 1.63 18.53
N VAL A 496 11.46 0.94 19.32
CA VAL A 496 11.68 -0.46 19.74
C VAL A 496 11.77 -1.38 18.52
N LYS A 497 10.86 -1.25 17.55
CA LYS A 497 10.96 -1.99 16.28
C LYS A 497 12.25 -1.69 15.53
N LYS A 498 12.70 -0.43 15.51
CA LYS A 498 13.97 -0.03 14.86
C LYS A 498 15.16 -0.69 15.55
N ILE A 499 15.21 -0.65 16.89
CA ILE A 499 16.25 -1.29 17.71
C ILE A 499 16.26 -2.80 17.46
N TYR A 500 15.11 -3.47 17.54
CA TYR A 500 14.97 -4.90 17.26
C TYR A 500 15.51 -5.25 15.86
N ASN A 501 15.06 -4.53 14.83
CA ASN A 501 15.52 -4.72 13.46
C ASN A 501 17.04 -4.52 13.32
N MET A 502 17.65 -3.55 14.00
CA MET A 502 19.11 -3.36 13.98
C MET A 502 19.87 -4.60 14.48
N ILE A 503 19.31 -5.30 15.46
CA ILE A 503 19.93 -6.50 16.06
C ILE A 503 19.75 -7.72 15.17
N ILE A 504 18.54 -7.96 14.63
CA ILE A 504 18.23 -9.17 13.85
C ILE A 504 18.64 -9.09 12.37
N ASN A 505 18.73 -7.88 11.81
CA ASN A 505 18.96 -7.67 10.38
C ASN A 505 20.25 -8.35 9.89
N LYS A 506 20.23 -8.77 8.61
CA LYS A 506 21.36 -9.44 7.94
C LYS A 506 21.89 -10.66 8.72
N ARG A 507 20.99 -11.45 9.32
CA ARG A 507 21.33 -12.61 10.17
C ARG A 507 22.25 -12.19 11.32
N TYR A 508 21.79 -11.25 12.15
CA TYR A 508 22.51 -10.79 13.34
C TYR A 508 23.95 -10.31 13.06
N ALA A 509 24.16 -9.65 11.91
CA ALA A 509 25.49 -9.23 11.48
C ALA A 509 26.14 -8.25 12.47
N LEU A 510 25.35 -7.33 13.02
CA LEU A 510 25.80 -6.37 14.04
C LEU A 510 26.29 -7.09 15.30
N VAL A 511 25.49 -8.04 15.80
CA VAL A 511 25.84 -8.83 16.99
C VAL A 511 27.12 -9.60 16.77
N ARG A 512 27.27 -10.30 15.64
CA ARG A 512 28.50 -11.03 15.31
C ARG A 512 29.73 -10.13 15.31
N PHE A 513 29.62 -8.96 14.66
CA PHE A 513 30.70 -7.98 14.62
C PHE A 513 31.08 -7.44 16.00
N ILE A 514 30.09 -7.17 16.87
CA ILE A 514 30.35 -6.67 18.22
C ILE A 514 30.90 -7.77 19.12
N LEU A 515 30.41 -9.01 19.06
CA LEU A 515 30.90 -10.10 19.91
C LEU A 515 32.31 -10.57 19.53
N GLU A 516 32.69 -10.51 18.25
CA GLU A 516 34.01 -10.95 17.78
C GLU A 516 35.16 -10.27 18.55
N GLY A 517 36.02 -11.06 19.21
CA GLY A 517 37.18 -10.55 19.96
C GLY A 517 36.86 -9.82 21.27
N THR A 518 35.68 -10.03 21.85
CA THR A 518 35.30 -9.49 23.18
C THR A 518 35.67 -10.44 24.32
N SER A 519 35.65 -9.95 25.57
CA SER A 519 35.96 -10.76 26.75
C SER A 519 34.80 -11.67 27.17
N LEU A 520 35.09 -12.71 27.96
CA LEU A 520 34.07 -13.61 28.48
C LEU A 520 33.10 -12.89 29.43
N GLU A 521 33.61 -11.91 30.20
CA GLU A 521 32.81 -11.07 31.10
C GLU A 521 31.74 -10.30 30.33
N PHE A 522 32.15 -9.63 29.23
CA PHE A 522 31.23 -8.89 28.37
C PHE A 522 30.14 -9.80 27.78
N ILE A 523 30.52 -11.00 27.32
CA ILE A 523 29.55 -11.91 26.72
C ILE A 523 28.53 -12.43 27.74
N LYS A 524 28.96 -12.69 28.98
CA LYS A 524 28.05 -13.04 30.07
C LYS A 524 27.05 -11.91 30.35
N GLU A 525 27.53 -10.67 30.40
CA GLU A 525 26.65 -9.51 30.61
C GLU A 525 25.70 -9.31 29.44
N PHE A 526 26.20 -9.40 28.19
CA PHE A 526 25.37 -9.37 26.98
C PHE A 526 24.24 -10.41 27.04
N LEU A 527 24.53 -11.66 27.38
CA LEU A 527 23.50 -12.71 27.47
C LEU A 527 22.50 -12.45 28.61
N LEU A 528 22.96 -11.88 29.72
CA LEU A 528 22.08 -11.45 30.81
C LEU A 528 21.14 -10.33 30.35
N LEU A 529 21.66 -9.30 29.69
CA LEU A 529 20.87 -8.17 29.18
C LEU A 529 19.85 -8.62 28.12
N VAL A 530 20.27 -9.48 27.18
CA VAL A 530 19.37 -10.08 26.18
C VAL A 530 18.21 -10.82 26.86
N SER A 531 18.49 -11.58 27.93
CA SER A 531 17.44 -12.31 28.65
C SER A 531 16.43 -11.41 29.38
N LYS A 532 16.75 -10.13 29.61
CA LYS A 532 15.86 -9.14 30.21
C LYS A 532 14.97 -8.42 29.19
N CYS A 533 15.26 -8.54 27.89
CA CYS A 533 14.48 -7.93 26.83
C CYS A 533 13.34 -8.86 26.39
N GLN A 534 12.10 -8.46 26.68
CA GLN A 534 10.88 -9.17 26.28
C GLN A 534 10.62 -9.12 24.77
N THR A 535 11.25 -8.17 24.07
CA THR A 535 11.12 -8.00 22.62
C THR A 535 11.67 -9.20 21.83
N PHE A 536 12.63 -9.96 22.38
CA PHE A 536 13.22 -11.12 21.69
C PHE A 536 12.38 -12.38 21.87
N THR A 537 12.17 -13.11 20.78
CA THR A 537 11.51 -14.42 20.82
C THR A 537 12.44 -15.49 21.41
N ASP A 538 11.89 -16.65 21.78
CA ASP A 538 12.71 -17.81 22.22
C ASP A 538 13.71 -18.24 21.14
N HIS A 539 13.33 -18.09 19.87
CA HIS A 539 14.21 -18.37 18.73
C HIS A 539 15.37 -17.37 18.66
N ASP A 540 15.09 -16.07 18.79
CA ASP A 540 16.10 -15.03 18.84
C ASP A 540 17.09 -15.28 19.98
N ASN A 541 16.57 -15.57 21.18
CA ASN A 541 17.38 -15.87 22.36
C ASN A 541 18.29 -17.10 22.16
N LYS A 542 17.81 -18.15 21.48
CA LYS A 542 18.62 -19.33 21.13
C LYS A 542 19.73 -18.96 20.14
N ILE A 543 19.45 -18.12 19.15
CA ILE A 543 20.45 -17.69 18.17
C ILE A 543 21.51 -16.80 18.83
N LEU A 544 21.11 -15.80 19.61
CA LEU A 544 22.05 -14.89 20.30
C LEU A 544 22.97 -15.65 21.27
N ARG A 545 22.45 -16.68 21.96
CA ARG A 545 23.27 -17.61 22.75
C ARG A 545 24.23 -18.44 21.90
N SER A 546 23.76 -18.99 20.79
CA SER A 546 24.61 -19.77 19.87
C SER A 546 25.75 -18.91 19.30
N LEU A 547 25.48 -17.64 18.98
CA LEU A 547 26.50 -16.70 18.52
C LEU A 547 27.54 -16.43 19.61
N ALA A 548 27.12 -16.26 20.86
CA ALA A 548 28.04 -16.13 22.00
C ALA A 548 28.90 -17.38 22.22
N GLU A 549 28.30 -18.58 22.16
CA GLU A 549 29.00 -19.87 22.28
C GLU A 549 30.04 -20.07 21.17
N VAL A 550 29.75 -19.62 19.93
CA VAL A 550 30.71 -19.68 18.81
C VAL A 550 31.94 -18.81 19.06
N VAL A 551 31.77 -17.64 19.67
CA VAL A 551 32.90 -16.73 19.96
C VAL A 551 33.67 -17.19 21.20
N HIS A 552 32.98 -17.71 22.23
CA HIS A 552 33.61 -18.26 23.45
C HIS A 552 33.08 -19.67 23.75
N PRO A 553 33.74 -20.72 23.23
CA PRO A 553 33.33 -22.11 23.39
C PRO A 553 33.24 -22.59 24.85
N THR A 554 33.95 -21.94 25.77
CA THR A 554 33.91 -22.24 27.22
C THR A 554 32.52 -22.04 27.85
N LEU A 555 31.62 -21.30 27.19
CA LEU A 555 30.21 -21.17 27.60
C LEU A 555 29.42 -22.47 27.39
N ALA A 556 29.79 -23.29 26.40
CA ALA A 556 29.12 -24.56 26.13
C ALA A 556 29.43 -25.62 27.20
N GLU A 557 30.63 -25.58 27.78
CA GLU A 557 31.08 -26.54 28.81
C GLU A 557 30.35 -26.38 30.15
N ALA A 558 29.80 -25.19 30.43
CA ALA A 558 29.03 -24.91 31.64
C ALA A 558 27.68 -25.66 31.71
N LYS A 559 27.22 -26.28 30.61
CA LYS A 559 25.98 -27.07 30.55
C LYS A 559 26.07 -28.43 31.28
N HIS A 560 27.25 -28.95 31.59
CA HIS A 560 27.38 -30.29 32.20
C HIS A 560 27.17 -30.36 33.72
N LYS A 561 26.72 -29.28 34.37
CA LYS A 561 26.22 -29.34 35.75
C LYS A 561 24.95 -28.51 35.91
N LYS A 562 23.78 -29.08 35.53
CA LYS A 562 22.49 -28.75 36.18
C LYS A 562 21.38 -29.75 35.82
N LYS A 563 20.83 -30.32 36.90
CA LYS A 563 19.48 -30.85 37.17
C LYS A 563 18.51 -31.07 36.00
N HIS A 564 17.93 -32.28 35.99
CA HIS A 564 16.67 -32.65 35.33
C HIS A 564 15.60 -31.53 35.40
N GLY A 565 14.94 -31.29 34.26
CA GLY A 565 13.72 -30.48 34.16
C GLY A 565 13.73 -29.57 32.92
N ASP A 566 13.45 -30.11 31.74
CA ASP A 566 13.01 -29.29 30.59
C ASP A 566 11.50 -29.12 30.74
N ASP A 567 11.07 -28.03 31.39
CA ASP A 567 9.67 -27.79 31.78
C ASP A 567 8.71 -27.54 30.60
N ASN A 568 9.18 -27.58 29.35
CA ASN A 568 8.39 -27.18 28.17
C ASN A 568 8.11 -28.28 27.13
N VAL A 569 8.53 -29.53 27.34
CA VAL A 569 8.23 -30.63 26.38
C VAL A 569 6.97 -31.40 26.81
N ILE A 570 6.00 -31.52 25.90
CA ILE A 570 4.82 -32.37 26.09
C ILE A 570 5.09 -33.72 25.44
N TRP A 571 5.39 -34.73 26.26
CA TRP A 571 5.54 -36.09 25.76
C TRP A 571 4.18 -36.68 25.37
N THR A 572 4.12 -37.48 24.31
CA THR A 572 2.91 -38.21 23.92
C THR A 572 3.24 -39.46 23.09
N THR A 573 2.30 -40.39 22.95
CA THR A 573 2.41 -41.50 21.99
C THR A 573 2.14 -41.03 20.55
N GLU A 574 2.53 -41.83 19.56
CA GLU A 574 2.18 -41.53 18.16
C GLU A 574 0.66 -41.47 17.96
N GLU A 575 -0.09 -42.34 18.62
CA GLU A 575 -1.55 -42.34 18.56
C GLU A 575 -2.14 -41.06 19.19
N GLY A 576 -1.64 -40.64 20.35
CA GLY A 576 -2.04 -39.40 21.02
C GLY A 576 -1.73 -38.15 20.20
N TYR A 577 -0.58 -38.14 19.52
CA TYR A 577 -0.20 -37.07 18.60
C TYR A 577 -1.16 -36.99 17.40
N MET A 578 -1.44 -38.12 16.75
CA MET A 578 -2.34 -38.17 15.60
C MET A 578 -3.79 -37.81 15.98
N ARG A 579 -4.26 -38.26 17.15
CA ARG A 579 -5.57 -37.91 17.69
C ARG A 579 -5.73 -36.40 17.89
N THR A 580 -4.70 -35.76 18.45
CA THR A 580 -4.70 -34.29 18.63
C THR A 580 -4.62 -33.54 17.30
N GLN A 581 -3.82 -34.03 16.35
CA GLN A 581 -3.73 -33.46 15.01
C GLN A 581 -5.08 -33.55 14.26
N GLU A 582 -5.77 -34.68 14.36
CA GLU A 582 -7.09 -34.86 13.78
C GLU A 582 -8.15 -33.97 14.45
N ARG A 583 -8.09 -33.81 15.79
CA ARG A 583 -8.96 -32.87 16.51
C ARG A 583 -8.78 -31.42 16.03
N ILE A 584 -7.53 -30.99 15.85
CA ILE A 584 -7.19 -29.67 15.29
C ILE A 584 -7.78 -29.52 13.89
N ARG A 585 -7.63 -30.53 13.04
CA ARG A 585 -8.19 -30.54 11.67
C ARG A 585 -9.71 -30.46 11.69
N GLN A 586 -10.37 -31.25 12.54
CA GLN A 586 -11.82 -31.27 12.68
C GLN A 586 -12.36 -29.90 13.11
N ILE A 587 -11.74 -29.26 14.11
CA ILE A 587 -12.12 -27.91 14.54
C ILE A 587 -11.95 -26.92 13.39
N GLY A 588 -10.78 -26.91 12.74
CA GLY A 588 -10.44 -25.92 11.71
C GLY A 588 -11.23 -26.05 10.41
N THR A 589 -11.58 -27.27 9.99
CA THR A 589 -12.15 -27.54 8.66
C THR A 589 -13.65 -27.84 8.67
N VAL A 590 -14.19 -28.34 9.78
CA VAL A 590 -15.60 -28.72 9.90
C VAL A 590 -16.32 -27.77 10.86
N GLU A 591 -15.97 -27.79 12.15
CA GLU A 591 -16.73 -27.08 13.18
C GLU A 591 -16.66 -25.55 13.04
N MET A 592 -15.52 -25.00 12.63
CA MET A 592 -15.38 -23.55 12.37
C MET A 592 -16.19 -23.10 11.15
N VAL A 593 -16.34 -23.95 10.13
CA VAL A 593 -17.14 -23.65 8.93
C VAL A 593 -18.63 -23.74 9.25
N GLU A 594 -19.04 -24.74 10.02
CA GLU A 594 -20.41 -24.87 10.53
C GLU A 594 -20.78 -23.69 11.43
N ASN A 595 -19.91 -23.33 12.37
CA ASN A 595 -20.14 -22.19 13.25
C ASN A 595 -20.18 -20.86 12.48
N ALA A 596 -19.40 -20.70 11.40
CA ALA A 596 -19.51 -19.52 10.54
C ALA A 596 -20.88 -19.41 9.86
N ARG A 597 -21.45 -20.53 9.40
CA ARG A 597 -22.81 -20.59 8.85
C ARG A 597 -23.88 -20.30 9.92
N GLU A 598 -23.70 -20.82 11.13
CA GLU A 598 -24.58 -20.53 12.27
C GLU A 598 -24.60 -19.02 12.61
N VAL A 599 -23.42 -18.38 12.63
CA VAL A 599 -23.30 -16.92 12.87
C VAL A 599 -23.96 -16.11 11.75
N GLU A 600 -23.79 -16.52 10.50
CA GLU A 600 -24.39 -15.85 9.34
C GLU A 600 -25.92 -15.97 9.32
N ALA A 601 -26.45 -17.18 9.58
CA ALA A 601 -27.88 -17.42 9.71
C ALA A 601 -28.50 -16.63 10.86
N ALA A 602 -27.85 -16.62 12.03
CA ALA A 602 -28.32 -15.84 13.19
C ALA A 602 -28.27 -14.32 12.95
N ARG A 603 -27.34 -13.83 12.12
CA ARG A 603 -27.23 -12.41 11.73
C ARG A 603 -28.36 -11.97 10.79
N ALA A 604 -28.94 -12.87 10.01
CA ALA A 604 -30.03 -12.58 9.08
C ALA A 604 -31.41 -12.38 9.77
N LEU A 605 -31.54 -12.78 11.05
CA LEU A 605 -32.79 -12.77 11.81
C LEU A 605 -33.14 -11.42 12.49
N GLY A 606 -32.39 -10.35 12.22
CA GLY A 606 -32.72 -8.99 12.69
C GLY A 606 -31.90 -8.52 13.89
N ASP A 607 -32.53 -7.86 14.87
CA ASP A 607 -31.85 -7.05 15.88
C ASP A 607 -30.84 -7.85 16.74
N LEU A 608 -29.55 -7.55 16.52
CA LEU A 608 -28.41 -8.32 17.02
C LEU A 608 -28.19 -8.17 18.54
N ARG A 609 -28.81 -7.18 19.18
CA ARG A 609 -28.63 -6.93 20.63
C ARG A 609 -29.42 -7.90 21.51
N GLU A 610 -30.55 -8.41 21.03
CA GLU A 610 -31.44 -9.32 21.78
C GLU A 610 -31.36 -10.78 21.30
N ASN A 611 -30.76 -11.04 20.14
CA ASN A 611 -30.68 -12.39 19.58
C ASN A 611 -29.74 -13.30 20.41
N SER A 612 -30.32 -14.25 21.13
CA SER A 612 -29.62 -15.25 21.96
C SER A 612 -28.84 -16.27 21.14
N GLU A 613 -29.33 -16.63 19.95
CA GLU A 613 -28.68 -17.57 19.03
C GLU A 613 -27.39 -16.96 18.47
N TYR A 614 -27.39 -15.67 18.17
CA TYR A 614 -26.19 -14.93 17.76
C TYR A 614 -25.13 -14.89 18.88
N LYS A 615 -25.55 -14.61 20.12
CA LYS A 615 -24.63 -14.60 21.28
C LYS A 615 -24.01 -15.98 21.51
N PHE A 616 -24.83 -17.04 21.48
CA PHE A 616 -24.36 -18.42 21.62
C PHE A 616 -23.39 -18.81 20.50
N ALA A 617 -23.69 -18.45 19.23
CA ALA A 617 -22.82 -18.76 18.10
C ALA A 617 -21.46 -18.04 18.20
N VAL A 618 -21.42 -16.79 18.69
CA VAL A 618 -20.18 -16.04 18.94
C VAL A 618 -19.38 -16.62 20.10
N GLU A 619 -20.03 -17.01 21.20
CA GLU A 619 -19.35 -17.69 22.32
C GLU A 619 -18.77 -19.05 21.91
N ARG A 620 -19.52 -19.84 21.13
CA ARG A 620 -19.04 -21.09 20.56
C ARG A 620 -17.82 -20.86 19.67
N ARG A 621 -17.82 -19.79 18.86
CA ARG A 621 -16.66 -19.39 18.05
C ARG A 621 -15.42 -19.12 18.91
N ALA A 622 -15.59 -18.34 19.98
CA ALA A 622 -14.51 -18.00 20.90
C ALA A 622 -13.95 -19.26 21.60
N ARG A 623 -14.83 -20.20 22.01
CA ARG A 623 -14.43 -21.48 22.59
C ARG A 623 -13.63 -22.33 21.60
N LEU A 624 -14.11 -22.49 20.37
CA LEU A 624 -13.42 -23.27 19.32
C LEU A 624 -12.06 -22.65 18.95
N GLN A 625 -11.97 -21.32 18.84
CA GLN A 625 -10.71 -20.64 18.58
C GLN A 625 -9.72 -20.77 19.75
N GLY A 626 -10.21 -20.71 20.99
CA GLY A 626 -9.40 -20.93 22.18
C GLY A 626 -8.86 -22.36 22.26
N GLU A 627 -9.72 -23.36 22.05
CA GLU A 627 -9.36 -24.78 22.02
C GLU A 627 -8.34 -25.06 20.90
N LEU A 628 -8.58 -24.55 19.68
CA LEU A 628 -7.68 -24.69 18.55
C LEU A 628 -6.30 -24.08 18.86
N LYS A 629 -6.26 -22.89 19.48
CA LYS A 629 -5.01 -22.23 19.85
C LYS A 629 -4.23 -23.03 20.88
N VAL A 630 -4.89 -23.47 21.96
CA VAL A 630 -4.25 -24.27 23.02
C VAL A 630 -3.70 -25.58 22.44
N LEU A 631 -4.50 -26.33 21.68
CA LEU A 631 -4.06 -27.60 21.08
C LEU A 631 -2.92 -27.37 20.07
N SER A 632 -3.00 -26.33 19.25
CA SER A 632 -1.94 -26.01 18.27
C SER A 632 -0.64 -25.58 18.93
N ASP A 633 -0.71 -24.82 20.03
CA ASP A 633 0.47 -24.38 20.78
C ASP A 633 1.10 -25.56 21.54
N GLN A 634 0.28 -26.44 22.12
CA GLN A 634 0.76 -27.68 22.74
C GLN A 634 1.36 -28.65 21.72
N LEU A 635 0.78 -28.79 20.51
CA LEU A 635 1.31 -29.66 19.45
C LEU A 635 2.71 -29.24 18.98
N LYS A 636 3.05 -27.94 19.01
CA LYS A 636 4.40 -27.44 18.70
C LYS A 636 5.44 -27.88 19.73
N LEU A 637 5.01 -28.08 20.97
CA LEU A 637 5.83 -28.53 22.09
C LEU A 637 5.79 -30.05 22.27
N ALA A 638 4.97 -30.74 21.46
CA ALA A 638 4.75 -32.16 21.58
C ALA A 638 5.93 -32.96 20.98
N ARG A 639 6.41 -33.96 21.72
CA ARG A 639 7.42 -34.92 21.25
C ARG A 639 6.87 -36.33 21.40
N ILE A 640 6.90 -37.09 20.31
CA ILE A 640 6.53 -38.51 20.31
C ILE A 640 7.59 -39.28 21.08
N ILE A 641 7.15 -40.12 22.02
CA ILE A 641 8.03 -41.01 22.80
C ILE A 641 8.61 -42.06 21.85
N THR A 642 9.93 -42.17 21.78
CA THR A 642 10.65 -43.18 21.00
C THR A 642 11.39 -44.16 21.92
N LYS A 643 11.87 -45.29 21.39
CA LYS A 643 12.60 -46.29 22.19
C LYS A 643 13.83 -45.70 22.90
N ASP A 644 14.52 -44.77 22.26
CA ASP A 644 15.72 -44.11 22.82
C ASP A 644 15.39 -43.16 23.99
N ASP A 645 14.13 -42.74 24.12
CA ASP A 645 13.67 -41.87 25.21
C ASP A 645 13.32 -42.67 26.48
N ILE A 646 13.17 -43.99 26.38
CA ILE A 646 12.73 -44.85 27.46
C ILE A 646 13.94 -45.46 28.18
N LEU A 647 14.16 -45.03 29.41
CA LEU A 647 15.14 -45.63 30.29
C LEU A 647 14.58 -46.96 30.84
N GLN A 648 15.30 -48.06 30.61
CA GLN A 648 14.92 -49.37 31.17
C GLN A 648 15.45 -49.58 32.59
N SER A 649 16.46 -48.79 33.00
CA SER A 649 17.11 -48.94 34.31
C SER A 649 16.40 -48.21 35.45
N GLU A 650 15.51 -47.27 35.14
CA GLU A 650 14.79 -46.44 36.10
C GLU A 650 13.44 -45.99 35.55
N VAL A 651 12.49 -45.69 36.43
CA VAL A 651 11.15 -45.25 36.04
C VAL A 651 11.22 -43.85 35.41
N GLY A 652 10.77 -43.73 34.17
CA GLY A 652 10.76 -42.49 33.40
C GLY A 652 9.55 -42.39 32.48
N ILE A 653 9.61 -41.46 31.53
CA ILE A 653 8.59 -41.34 30.50
C ILE A 653 8.64 -42.57 29.57
N GLY A 654 7.48 -43.16 29.27
CA GLY A 654 7.37 -44.37 28.45
C GLY A 654 7.63 -45.69 29.20
N SER A 655 7.86 -45.66 30.52
CA SER A 655 8.03 -46.86 31.34
C SER A 655 6.68 -47.53 31.65
N VAL A 656 6.68 -48.86 31.64
CA VAL A 656 5.64 -49.73 32.21
C VAL A 656 6.18 -50.26 33.53
N VAL A 657 5.48 -50.00 34.61
CA VAL A 657 5.98 -50.18 35.97
C VAL A 657 5.00 -51.04 36.75
N GLU A 658 5.48 -52.15 37.28
CA GLU A 658 4.72 -53.02 38.18
C GLU A 658 4.98 -52.58 39.63
N VAL A 659 3.93 -52.13 40.30
CA VAL A 659 3.99 -51.56 41.66
C VAL A 659 3.29 -52.50 42.64
N VAL A 660 3.97 -52.83 43.74
CA VAL A 660 3.43 -53.63 44.84
C VAL A 660 3.08 -52.70 46.00
N ASP A 661 1.84 -52.80 46.50
CA ASP A 661 1.39 -52.06 47.68
C ASP A 661 1.77 -52.76 49.01
N SER A 662 1.50 -52.09 50.13
CA SER A 662 1.78 -52.63 51.47
C SER A 662 0.95 -53.88 51.85
N ALA A 663 -0.12 -54.18 51.12
CA ALA A 663 -0.94 -55.38 51.29
C ALA A 663 -0.49 -56.54 50.37
N GLY A 664 0.50 -56.31 49.51
CA GLY A 664 1.04 -57.28 48.56
C GLY A 664 0.30 -57.33 47.22
N ASN A 665 -0.61 -56.40 46.93
CA ASN A 665 -1.29 -56.34 45.63
C ASN A 665 -0.38 -55.73 44.57
N GLN A 666 -0.38 -56.34 43.38
CA GLN A 666 0.39 -55.88 42.22
C GLN A 666 -0.51 -55.12 41.25
N THR A 667 -0.10 -53.91 40.87
CA THR A 667 -0.76 -53.10 39.85
C THR A 667 0.26 -52.60 38.84
N VAL A 668 -0.06 -52.75 37.55
CA VAL A 668 0.81 -52.30 36.45
C VAL A 668 0.35 -50.93 35.96
N TYR A 669 1.27 -49.96 35.94
CA TYR A 669 1.02 -48.61 35.45
C TYR A 669 1.87 -48.29 34.22
N LYS A 670 1.31 -47.52 33.29
CA LYS A 670 2.05 -46.96 32.15
C LYS A 670 2.28 -45.47 32.40
N ILE A 671 3.52 -45.02 32.37
CA ILE A 671 3.86 -43.61 32.60
C ILE A 671 4.00 -42.91 31.25
N LEU A 672 2.97 -42.18 30.82
CA LEU A 672 2.90 -41.53 29.52
C LEU A 672 2.66 -40.03 29.64
N GLY A 673 2.49 -39.38 28.49
CA GLY A 673 2.14 -37.97 28.36
C GLY A 673 0.79 -37.59 28.96
N PRO A 674 0.55 -36.29 29.23
CA PRO A 674 -0.77 -35.82 29.69
C PRO A 674 -1.89 -36.08 28.68
N TRP A 675 -1.60 -36.17 27.37
CA TRP A 675 -2.58 -36.47 26.33
C TRP A 675 -3.00 -37.94 26.26
N ASP A 676 -2.15 -38.83 26.75
CA ASP A 676 -2.37 -40.28 26.73
C ASP A 676 -2.86 -40.82 28.08
N ALA A 677 -2.89 -39.97 29.10
CA ALA A 677 -3.27 -40.34 30.46
C ALA A 677 -4.73 -40.81 30.51
N ASN A 678 -4.92 -42.03 30.99
CA ASN A 678 -6.22 -42.65 31.22
C ASN A 678 -6.14 -43.47 32.52
N PRO A 679 -6.56 -42.89 33.66
CA PRO A 679 -6.50 -43.56 34.96
C PRO A 679 -7.32 -44.86 35.04
N GLU A 680 -8.40 -44.98 34.26
CA GLU A 680 -9.24 -46.19 34.21
C GLU A 680 -8.49 -47.38 33.60
N GLU A 681 -7.55 -47.09 32.69
CA GLU A 681 -6.68 -48.07 32.01
C GLU A 681 -5.28 -48.13 32.66
N HIS A 682 -5.12 -47.60 33.87
CA HIS A 682 -3.84 -47.50 34.58
C HIS A 682 -2.72 -46.76 33.83
N ILE A 683 -3.09 -45.81 32.95
CA ILE A 683 -2.15 -44.94 32.26
C ILE A 683 -2.05 -43.62 33.01
N LEU A 684 -0.90 -43.39 33.63
CA LEU A 684 -0.63 -42.20 34.43
C LEU A 684 0.11 -41.16 33.60
N SER A 685 -0.32 -39.90 33.69
CA SER A 685 0.51 -38.79 33.23
C SER A 685 1.80 -38.76 34.04
N PHE A 686 2.92 -38.59 33.35
CA PHE A 686 4.23 -38.35 33.96
C PHE A 686 4.19 -37.14 34.91
N GLN A 687 3.31 -36.16 34.69
CA GLN A 687 3.12 -35.00 35.57
C GLN A 687 2.26 -35.28 36.81
N SER A 688 1.64 -36.47 36.91
CA SER A 688 0.82 -36.83 38.06
C SER A 688 1.66 -36.98 39.32
N LYS A 689 1.12 -36.59 40.48
CA LYS A 689 1.86 -36.68 41.76
C LYS A 689 2.29 -38.10 42.11
N TYR A 690 1.54 -39.10 41.65
CA TYR A 690 1.86 -40.51 41.88
C TYR A 690 3.00 -40.98 40.97
N ALA A 691 2.96 -40.64 39.68
CA ALA A 691 4.07 -40.91 38.76
C ALA A 691 5.36 -40.20 39.20
N GLN A 692 5.27 -38.91 39.56
CA GLN A 692 6.39 -38.11 40.07
C GLN A 692 7.06 -38.71 41.30
N ALA A 693 6.31 -39.40 42.17
CA ALA A 693 6.85 -40.09 43.33
C ALA A 693 7.67 -41.35 42.97
N MET A 694 7.44 -41.92 41.77
CA MET A 694 8.14 -43.10 41.27
C MET A 694 9.33 -42.74 40.36
N LEU A 695 9.39 -41.52 39.83
CA LEU A 695 10.40 -41.16 38.83
C LEU A 695 11.83 -41.33 39.35
N GLY A 696 12.67 -41.97 38.55
CA GLY A 696 14.06 -42.28 38.89
C GLY A 696 14.22 -43.50 39.81
N CYS A 697 13.14 -44.10 40.33
CA CYS A 697 13.22 -45.34 41.09
C CYS A 697 13.64 -46.51 40.20
N LYS A 698 14.39 -47.46 40.76
CA LYS A 698 14.84 -48.67 40.08
C LYS A 698 14.05 -49.90 40.55
N GLU A 699 14.18 -51.00 39.82
CA GLU A 699 13.62 -52.29 40.25
C GLU A 699 14.12 -52.66 41.65
N GLY A 700 13.21 -53.02 42.54
CA GLY A 700 13.45 -53.33 43.94
C GLY A 700 13.46 -52.12 44.88
N GLU A 701 13.42 -50.88 44.38
CA GLU A 701 13.36 -49.68 45.23
C GLU A 701 11.93 -49.37 45.69
N ALA A 702 11.84 -48.80 46.89
CA ALA A 702 10.57 -48.39 47.49
C ALA A 702 10.39 -46.87 47.40
N PHE A 703 9.16 -46.43 47.17
CA PHE A 703 8.78 -45.02 47.18
C PHE A 703 7.55 -44.82 48.07
N LYS A 704 7.36 -43.57 48.54
CA LYS A 704 6.30 -43.22 49.48
C LYS A 704 5.30 -42.26 48.84
N PHE A 705 4.02 -42.56 48.94
CA PHE A 705 2.94 -41.68 48.47
C PHE A 705 1.77 -41.70 49.45
N ARG A 706 1.27 -40.53 49.85
CA ARG A 706 0.15 -40.37 50.81
C ARG A 706 0.30 -41.24 52.07
N ASP A 707 1.51 -41.28 52.62
CA ASP A 707 1.87 -42.01 53.83
C ASP A 707 1.90 -43.54 53.76
N GLU A 708 1.72 -44.11 52.58
CA GLU A 708 1.90 -45.54 52.30
C GLU A 708 3.22 -45.80 51.54
N ASN A 709 3.81 -46.97 51.78
CA ASN A 709 5.01 -47.42 51.09
C ASN A 709 4.64 -48.39 49.97
N TYR A 710 5.26 -48.18 48.82
CA TYR A 710 5.12 -48.99 47.62
C TYR A 710 6.50 -49.44 47.16
N SER A 711 6.59 -50.52 46.40
CA SER A 711 7.85 -50.97 45.80
C SER A 711 7.71 -51.26 44.31
N ILE A 712 8.78 -51.00 43.56
CA ILE A 712 8.86 -51.28 42.12
C ILE A 712 9.29 -52.72 41.91
N ALA A 713 8.40 -53.59 41.46
CA ALA A 713 8.72 -54.99 41.20
C ALA A 713 9.44 -55.18 39.85
N LYS A 714 9.03 -54.42 38.83
CA LYS A 714 9.57 -54.54 37.47
C LYS A 714 9.38 -53.25 36.66
N ILE A 715 10.34 -52.95 35.78
CA ILE A 715 10.30 -51.85 34.82
C ILE A 715 10.49 -52.43 33.41
N SER A 716 9.61 -52.07 32.48
CA SER A 716 9.75 -52.44 31.06
C SER A 716 9.35 -51.29 30.13
N SER A 717 9.66 -51.42 28.84
CA SER A 717 9.34 -50.43 27.82
C SER A 717 7.88 -50.54 27.34
N PHE A 718 7.18 -49.40 27.23
CA PHE A 718 5.84 -49.34 26.64
C PHE A 718 5.82 -49.73 25.15
N LEU A 719 6.91 -49.45 24.43
CA LEU A 719 7.04 -49.75 22.99
C LEU A 719 7.55 -51.17 22.70
N GLY A 720 7.63 -52.02 23.73
CA GLY A 720 8.29 -53.33 23.66
C GLY A 720 9.82 -53.21 23.56
N ASP A 721 10.51 -54.34 23.72
CA ASP A 721 11.96 -54.44 23.50
C ASP A 721 12.31 -54.26 22.01
#